data_AF-A0A7J5EAY1-F1
#
_entry.id   AF-A0A7J5EAY1-F1
#
_cell.length_a   1.000
_cell.length_b   1.000
_cell.length_c   1.000
_cell.angle_alpha   90.00
_cell.angle_beta   90.00
_cell.angle_gamma   90.00
#
_symmetry.space_group_name_H-M   'P 1'
#
loop_
_entity.id
_entity.type
_entity.pdbx_description
1 polymer ?
#
loop_
_entity_poly.entity_id
_entity_poly.type
_entity_poly.pdbx_seq_one_letter_code
_entity_poly.pdbx_strand_id
1 'polypeptide(L)'
;IKIINENKVYIAGANSSLILFENGKWKQNENIKIFEDDFQDISIITENESDKIWIIGNNGIYTNTQSYDFSFTDITSQASLRKEGAGGVFFDYNDDNYPELFLINEKSPNLFYENRENNSFSETFTFLNSKKDEQFFSQFNAFGDVNNDGYTDVLEIMDDLHFRLSFGESSFNFSEKRRQNYLKPDYIQSDLHYSLSAKFVDFDNDGNLDLYISNYDAEDMLFKNDGTGNFENVYKNSGINKFIKHRSFGAVFSDFNNDNFTDILIIYRSPKNGKNISLFLNKKNFLFEEKDDQTFYVNSAPATFSARAADYNNDGFTDVFIFNGGEKLKLLINNGDASFKDCADSAGLSKTIVHPEPVNGVIDAADINNDGWTDLFIGSKLFLNSPQLFFTDVTEEVGINFSGNPSFADTDNDGDMDLFIGSSVLSMGEGIRAAFYRNNLIGGGFIKIKLNTDLSNRSGIGTKIFLTGFDKNGKQKYKIVKEAGLGSSPMLATDFTSIHFGIDTALTYSVEVKFPSGVYKIINQPEINKTIEVYESSQPSHSLILTGKSFNRTLLLISWQIEFIKLLFFVLLFYILFKYGIKTKAGKFVKKIYTPAILILFYAFLIHLTVESEIYLSIIVSYVLPSVGFLVFVKKTSDYIERKESKYISHYKILEILGVGGTGEVFKAVDVNENKIVAVKVLNPQLMKDEENKKRLNSEGRLLSSMNHPNIVKVFEFGETEKHSFVAMEYLSGGTLEEFVEKNYPLSSNTIINIAEQVCSGLKEIHGKNILHRDLKSQNIMFDENNVIRIMDFGLSKSPLVSTMTSLGTVIGTLGYVAPEQVTNMYVDQ
;
A
#
# COMPACT_ATOMS: atom_id res chain seq x y z
N ILE A 1 4.83 -46.44 37.24
CA ILE A 1 4.44 -47.06 38.54
C ILE A 1 5.49 -46.68 39.57
N LYS A 2 5.10 -46.12 40.72
CA LYS A 2 6.03 -45.76 41.80
C LYS A 2 5.50 -46.30 43.14
N ILE A 3 6.36 -47.03 43.84
CA ILE A 3 6.05 -47.64 45.14
C ILE A 3 6.52 -46.68 46.22
N ILE A 4 5.61 -46.23 47.10
CA ILE A 4 5.97 -45.41 48.26
C ILE A 4 6.36 -46.32 49.42
N ASN A 5 5.50 -47.29 49.72
CA ASN A 5 5.71 -48.30 50.76
C ASN A 5 4.84 -49.53 50.48
N GLU A 6 4.87 -50.51 51.38
CA GLU A 6 4.15 -51.80 51.23
C GLU A 6 2.63 -51.64 51.05
N ASN A 7 2.04 -50.53 51.48
CA ASN A 7 0.59 -50.28 51.46
C ASN A 7 0.17 -49.13 50.53
N LYS A 8 1.12 -48.47 49.85
CA LYS A 8 0.86 -47.32 48.97
C LYS A 8 1.66 -47.41 47.66
N VAL A 9 0.94 -47.53 46.55
CA VAL A 9 1.54 -47.56 45.19
C VAL A 9 0.77 -46.61 44.28
N TYR A 10 1.49 -45.81 43.51
CA TYR A 10 0.93 -44.97 42.46
C TYR A 10 1.18 -45.58 41.08
N ILE A 11 0.15 -45.60 40.24
CA ILE A 11 0.21 -46.04 38.85
C ILE A 11 -0.36 -44.92 37.97
N ALA A 12 0.43 -44.46 37.00
CA ALA A 12 -0.09 -43.70 35.88
C ALA A 12 -0.44 -44.68 34.75
N GLY A 13 -1.66 -44.59 34.24
CA GLY A 13 -2.14 -45.34 33.08
C GLY A 13 -2.02 -44.54 31.78
N ALA A 14 -2.06 -45.24 30.63
CA ALA A 14 -1.92 -44.67 29.29
C ALA A 14 -3.03 -43.68 28.87
N ASN A 15 -4.14 -43.64 29.61
CA ASN A 15 -5.23 -42.69 29.41
C ASN A 15 -5.31 -41.75 30.62
N SER A 16 -4.26 -40.97 30.88
CA SER A 16 -4.41 -39.76 31.69
C SER A 16 -4.83 -39.97 33.16
N SER A 17 -4.72 -41.19 33.69
CA SER A 17 -5.31 -41.57 34.98
C SER A 17 -4.21 -41.93 35.98
N LEU A 18 -4.18 -41.18 37.09
CA LEU A 18 -3.36 -41.54 38.24
C LEU A 18 -4.21 -42.34 39.23
N ILE A 19 -3.82 -43.59 39.44
CA ILE A 19 -4.52 -44.51 40.33
C ILE A 19 -3.64 -44.75 41.56
N LEU A 20 -4.22 -44.50 42.72
CA LEU A 20 -3.63 -44.80 44.02
C LEU A 20 -4.12 -46.17 44.49
N PHE A 21 -3.19 -47.09 44.71
CA PHE A 21 -3.43 -48.26 45.54
C PHE A 21 -3.09 -47.91 46.98
N GLU A 22 -4.09 -47.86 47.85
CA GLU A 22 -3.89 -47.58 49.28
C GLU A 22 -4.71 -48.56 50.12
N ASN A 23 -4.06 -49.22 51.08
CA ASN A 23 -4.71 -50.12 52.05
C ASN A 23 -5.61 -51.18 51.39
N GLY A 24 -5.12 -51.80 50.31
CA GLY A 24 -5.82 -52.88 49.62
C GLY A 24 -6.95 -52.43 48.68
N LYS A 25 -7.12 -51.14 48.45
CA LYS A 25 -8.14 -50.58 47.54
C LYS A 25 -7.49 -49.70 46.49
N TRP A 26 -7.97 -49.85 45.26
CA TRP A 26 -7.69 -48.90 44.18
C TRP A 26 -8.65 -47.72 44.30
N LYS A 27 -8.10 -46.51 44.32
CA LYS A 27 -8.83 -45.26 44.21
C LYS A 27 -8.27 -44.51 43.00
N GLN A 28 -9.13 -44.09 42.10
CA GLN A 28 -8.73 -43.10 41.10
C GLN A 28 -8.58 -41.77 41.82
N ASN A 29 -7.47 -41.06 41.57
CA ASN A 29 -7.33 -39.72 42.11
C ASN A 29 -8.16 -38.76 41.24
N GLU A 30 -9.32 -38.33 41.74
CA GLU A 30 -10.28 -37.48 41.02
C GLU A 30 -9.82 -36.02 40.89
N ASN A 31 -8.78 -35.61 41.62
CA ASN A 31 -8.24 -34.25 41.57
C ASN A 31 -7.30 -34.01 40.37
N ILE A 32 -7.17 -34.98 39.48
CA ILE A 32 -6.30 -34.91 38.31
C ILE A 32 -7.16 -34.78 37.05
N LYS A 33 -7.06 -33.64 36.36
CA LYS A 33 -7.62 -33.47 35.02
C LYS A 33 -6.76 -34.17 33.97
N ILE A 34 -7.42 -34.55 32.88
CA ILE A 34 -6.93 -35.36 31.75
C ILE A 34 -5.56 -34.88 31.25
N PHE A 35 -4.54 -35.75 31.33
CA PHE A 35 -3.24 -35.62 30.67
C PHE A 35 -3.20 -36.45 29.37
N GLU A 36 -3.25 -35.85 28.18
CA GLU A 36 -3.30 -36.60 26.91
C GLU A 36 -1.96 -37.25 26.47
N ASP A 37 -0.89 -37.11 27.26
CA ASP A 37 0.48 -37.41 26.84
C ASP A 37 1.13 -38.65 27.46
N ASP A 38 2.14 -39.18 26.77
CA ASP A 38 3.04 -40.25 27.23
C ASP A 38 3.99 -39.77 28.35
N PHE A 39 4.14 -40.57 29.41
CA PHE A 39 4.95 -40.25 30.59
C PHE A 39 6.35 -40.90 30.55
N GLN A 40 7.37 -40.15 30.96
CA GLN A 40 8.74 -40.66 31.08
C GLN A 40 9.08 -41.13 32.51
N ASP A 41 8.65 -40.39 33.54
CA ASP A 41 8.98 -40.74 34.93
C ASP A 41 7.93 -40.26 35.94
N ILE A 42 7.87 -40.92 37.10
CA ILE A 42 7.03 -40.57 38.25
C ILE A 42 7.91 -40.50 39.49
N SER A 43 7.95 -39.32 40.11
CA SER A 43 8.71 -39.05 41.33
C SER A 43 7.79 -38.62 42.46
N ILE A 44 8.12 -39.05 43.68
CA ILE A 44 7.32 -38.79 44.88
C ILE A 44 8.23 -38.15 45.91
N ILE A 45 7.83 -36.96 46.36
CA ILE A 45 8.53 -36.18 47.38
C ILE A 45 7.61 -36.10 48.59
N THR A 46 8.13 -36.48 49.75
CA THR A 46 7.38 -36.41 51.01
C THR A 46 7.69 -35.09 51.70
N GLU A 47 6.66 -34.26 51.90
CA GLU A 47 6.78 -32.99 52.61
C GLU A 47 5.59 -32.83 53.56
N ASN A 48 5.87 -32.66 54.86
CA ASN A 48 4.89 -32.35 55.91
C ASN A 48 3.61 -33.22 55.86
N GLU A 49 3.75 -34.54 56.04
CA GLU A 49 2.67 -35.54 56.10
C GLU A 49 1.83 -35.74 54.81
N SER A 50 2.14 -35.02 53.72
CA SER A 50 1.50 -35.19 52.42
C SER A 50 2.48 -35.70 51.36
N ASP A 51 2.05 -36.68 50.56
CA ASP A 51 2.82 -37.21 49.42
C ASP A 51 2.64 -36.26 48.22
N LYS A 52 3.68 -35.51 47.83
CA LYS A 52 3.69 -34.74 46.58
C LYS A 52 4.13 -35.65 45.43
N ILE A 53 3.38 -35.63 44.33
CA ILE A 53 3.60 -36.48 43.18
C ILE A 53 3.90 -35.60 41.99
N TRP A 54 5.11 -35.74 41.48
CA TRP A 54 5.57 -35.10 40.27
C TRP A 54 5.56 -36.14 39.15
N ILE A 55 4.83 -35.85 38.09
CA ILE A 55 4.73 -36.66 36.89
C ILE A 55 5.47 -35.91 35.78
N ILE A 56 6.49 -36.54 35.21
CA ILE A 56 7.24 -35.98 34.10
C ILE A 56 6.67 -36.60 32.82
N GLY A 57 5.90 -35.79 32.09
CA GLY A 57 5.44 -36.11 30.74
C GLY A 57 6.46 -35.69 29.68
N ASN A 58 6.31 -36.21 28.45
CA ASN A 58 7.14 -35.78 27.32
C ASN A 58 7.10 -34.26 27.07
N ASN A 59 6.02 -33.60 27.49
CA ASN A 59 5.78 -32.18 27.27
C ASN A 59 5.84 -31.33 28.53
N GLY A 60 6.15 -31.86 29.74
CA GLY A 60 6.14 -31.01 30.94
C GLY A 60 6.20 -31.76 32.27
N ILE A 61 6.22 -30.97 33.34
CA ILE A 61 6.22 -31.46 34.72
C ILE A 61 4.86 -31.14 35.35
N TYR A 62 4.15 -32.16 35.80
CA TYR A 62 2.82 -32.05 36.40
C TYR A 62 2.89 -32.43 37.87
N THR A 63 2.18 -31.72 38.75
CA THR A 63 2.14 -32.03 40.19
C THR A 63 0.72 -32.27 40.69
N ASN A 64 0.56 -33.12 41.72
CA ASN A 64 -0.70 -33.27 42.44
C ASN A 64 -0.98 -32.11 43.42
N THR A 65 -0.06 -31.15 43.56
CA THR A 65 -0.24 -29.98 44.40
C THR A 65 -0.52 -28.74 43.56
N GLN A 66 -1.80 -28.50 43.26
CA GLN A 66 -2.26 -27.12 43.07
C GLN A 66 -2.03 -26.38 44.39
N SER A 67 -0.95 -25.61 44.49
CA SER A 67 -0.89 -24.54 45.51
C SER A 67 -1.37 -23.21 44.93
N TYR A 68 -1.35 -23.05 43.59
CA TYR A 68 -1.59 -21.78 42.91
C TYR A 68 -2.56 -21.85 41.71
N ASP A 69 -3.21 -22.99 41.43
CA ASP A 69 -4.15 -23.16 40.30
C ASP A 69 -3.61 -22.88 38.87
N PHE A 70 -2.29 -22.68 38.70
CA PHE A 70 -1.58 -22.60 37.42
C PHE A 70 -0.19 -23.27 37.46
N SER A 71 0.42 -23.44 36.28
CA SER A 71 1.80 -23.92 36.10
C SER A 71 2.37 -23.50 34.74
N PHE A 72 3.70 -23.41 34.62
CA PHE A 72 4.40 -23.19 33.36
C PHE A 72 4.97 -24.48 32.77
N THR A 73 4.77 -24.67 31.47
CA THR A 73 5.21 -25.85 30.73
C THR A 73 6.11 -25.45 29.57
N ASP A 74 7.37 -25.91 29.55
CA ASP A 74 8.30 -25.63 28.43
C ASP A 74 7.81 -26.30 27.14
N ILE A 75 7.37 -25.48 26.19
CA ILE A 75 6.90 -25.88 24.87
C ILE A 75 7.82 -25.39 23.75
N THR A 76 9.05 -24.99 24.05
CA THR A 76 9.98 -24.36 23.08
C THR A 76 10.10 -25.14 21.77
N SER A 77 10.26 -26.46 21.86
CA SER A 77 10.38 -27.34 20.68
C SER A 77 9.05 -27.49 19.94
N GLN A 78 7.93 -27.55 20.67
CA GLN A 78 6.57 -27.67 20.10
C GLN A 78 6.17 -26.39 19.36
N ALA A 79 6.56 -25.24 19.92
CA ALA A 79 6.36 -23.92 19.36
C ALA A 79 7.18 -23.66 18.08
N SER A 80 8.05 -24.60 17.68
CA SER A 80 8.96 -24.46 16.53
C SER A 80 9.92 -23.27 16.64
N LEU A 81 10.19 -22.83 17.87
CA LEU A 81 11.16 -21.78 18.17
C LEU A 81 12.56 -22.35 18.24
N ARG A 82 13.54 -21.56 17.78
CA ARG A 82 14.95 -21.89 18.00
C ARG A 82 15.29 -21.71 19.47
N LYS A 83 16.28 -22.48 19.93
CA LYS A 83 16.82 -22.42 21.29
C LYS A 83 17.93 -21.37 21.42
N GLU A 84 17.83 -20.29 20.66
CA GLU A 84 18.75 -19.16 20.61
C GLU A 84 17.98 -17.84 20.74
N GLY A 85 18.63 -16.79 21.26
CA GLY A 85 18.00 -15.47 21.48
C GLY A 85 18.30 -14.91 22.87
N ALA A 86 18.67 -13.63 22.94
CA ALA A 86 18.95 -12.93 24.20
C ALA A 86 17.70 -12.32 24.84
N GLY A 87 16.62 -12.12 24.06
CA GLY A 87 15.35 -11.56 24.52
C GLY A 87 14.30 -11.65 23.42
N GLY A 88 13.05 -11.34 23.77
CA GLY A 88 11.91 -11.43 22.85
C GLY A 88 10.89 -10.33 23.09
N VAL A 89 10.29 -9.83 22.02
CA VAL A 89 9.23 -8.81 22.06
C VAL A 89 8.00 -9.40 21.37
N PHE A 90 6.87 -9.35 22.06
CA PHE A 90 5.57 -9.78 21.51
C PHE A 90 4.73 -8.57 21.09
N PHE A 91 4.14 -8.64 19.90
CA PHE A 91 3.17 -7.65 19.40
C PHE A 91 2.40 -8.21 18.21
N ASP A 92 1.14 -7.80 18.03
CA ASP A 92 0.31 -8.14 16.87
C ASP A 92 0.65 -7.23 15.67
N TYR A 93 1.52 -7.72 14.78
CA TYR A 93 1.97 -7.00 13.60
C TYR A 93 0.93 -7.02 12.47
N ASN A 94 0.27 -8.16 12.27
CA ASN A 94 -0.60 -8.39 11.12
C ASN A 94 -2.09 -8.07 11.40
N ASP A 95 -2.40 -7.65 12.63
CA ASP A 95 -3.72 -7.28 13.13
C ASP A 95 -4.71 -8.46 13.24
N ASP A 96 -4.21 -9.70 13.36
CA ASP A 96 -5.02 -10.94 13.46
C ASP A 96 -5.39 -11.33 14.91
N ASN A 97 -4.93 -10.55 15.89
CA ASN A 97 -5.04 -10.76 17.34
C ASN A 97 -4.14 -11.85 17.94
N TYR A 98 -3.22 -12.45 17.18
CA TYR A 98 -2.22 -13.36 17.73
C TYR A 98 -0.85 -12.69 17.72
N PRO A 99 -0.29 -12.35 18.90
CA PRO A 99 0.97 -11.63 18.94
C PRO A 99 2.10 -12.47 18.34
N GLU A 100 2.85 -11.86 17.42
CA GLU A 100 4.08 -12.41 16.88
C GLU A 100 5.26 -12.21 17.81
N LEU A 101 6.32 -13.00 17.60
CA LEU A 101 7.55 -12.91 18.37
C LEU A 101 8.68 -12.34 17.53
N PHE A 102 9.19 -11.17 17.93
CA PHE A 102 10.46 -10.65 17.47
C PHE A 102 11.57 -11.05 18.44
N LEU A 103 12.49 -11.89 17.98
CA LEU A 103 13.56 -12.46 18.78
C LEU A 103 14.87 -11.71 18.56
N ILE A 104 15.44 -11.19 19.64
CA ILE A 104 16.68 -10.40 19.65
C ILE A 104 17.88 -11.34 19.76
N ASN A 105 18.83 -11.22 18.84
CA ASN A 105 20.04 -12.04 18.78
C ASN A 105 21.32 -11.20 18.90
N GLU A 106 22.30 -11.68 19.66
CA GLU A 106 23.58 -10.97 19.86
C GLU A 106 24.70 -11.40 18.89
N LYS A 107 24.56 -12.56 18.23
CA LYS A 107 25.59 -13.16 17.35
C LYS A 107 25.05 -13.60 15.99
N SER A 108 23.79 -13.32 15.71
CA SER A 108 23.08 -13.62 14.47
C SER A 108 22.06 -12.51 14.22
N PRO A 109 21.50 -12.39 13.00
CA PRO A 109 20.41 -11.46 12.77
C PRO A 109 19.22 -11.75 13.69
N ASN A 110 18.47 -10.69 14.04
CA ASN A 110 17.19 -10.84 14.72
C ASN A 110 16.23 -11.68 13.87
N LEU A 111 15.39 -12.47 14.53
CA LEU A 111 14.44 -13.37 13.88
C LEU A 111 13.02 -12.89 14.11
N PHE A 112 12.20 -13.01 13.06
CA PHE A 112 10.78 -12.76 13.15
C PHE A 112 10.02 -14.08 13.07
N TYR A 113 9.14 -14.31 14.04
CA TYR A 113 8.30 -15.48 14.14
C TYR A 113 6.82 -15.07 14.02
N GLU A 114 6.17 -15.51 12.95
CA GLU A 114 4.73 -15.40 12.80
C GLU A 114 4.03 -16.45 13.66
N ASN A 115 3.06 -16.00 14.44
CA ASN A 115 2.22 -16.88 15.22
C ASN A 115 1.22 -17.58 14.29
N ARG A 116 1.13 -18.91 14.40
CA ARG A 116 0.24 -19.79 13.63
C ARG A 116 -0.88 -20.34 14.50
N GLU A 117 -1.22 -19.61 15.56
CA GLU A 117 -2.18 -19.97 16.61
C GLU A 117 -1.67 -21.13 17.49
N ASN A 118 -2.29 -21.30 18.66
CA ASN A 118 -1.99 -22.40 19.60
C ASN A 118 -0.50 -22.53 19.94
N ASN A 119 0.17 -21.40 20.20
CA ASN A 119 1.57 -21.33 20.59
C ASN A 119 2.55 -21.92 19.55
N SER A 120 2.14 -21.98 18.29
CA SER A 120 2.96 -22.46 17.18
C SER A 120 3.51 -21.29 16.38
N PHE A 121 4.81 -21.28 16.11
CA PHE A 121 5.45 -20.20 15.36
C PHE A 121 6.09 -20.68 14.06
N SER A 122 6.00 -19.85 13.02
CA SER A 122 6.73 -20.03 11.78
C SER A 122 7.75 -18.92 11.64
N GLU A 123 9.02 -19.27 11.46
CA GLU A 123 10.05 -18.30 11.07
C GLU A 123 9.70 -17.78 9.66
N THR A 124 9.34 -16.50 9.54
CA THR A 124 8.88 -15.91 8.27
C THR A 124 9.97 -15.17 7.53
N PHE A 125 10.85 -14.49 8.25
CA PHE A 125 11.87 -13.65 7.64
C PHE A 125 13.11 -13.50 8.53
N THR A 126 14.28 -13.67 7.92
CA THR A 126 15.55 -13.12 8.42
C THR A 126 15.68 -11.74 7.76
N PHE A 127 15.81 -10.65 8.52
CA PHE A 127 15.95 -9.32 7.92
C PHE A 127 16.98 -9.32 6.78
N LEU A 128 16.55 -8.74 5.65
CA LEU A 128 17.25 -8.53 4.38
C LEU A 128 18.78 -8.48 4.50
N ASN A 129 19.47 -9.36 3.75
CA ASN A 129 20.82 -9.14 3.20
C ASN A 129 21.71 -8.18 4.03
N SER A 130 22.00 -8.50 5.30
CA SER A 130 23.36 -8.22 5.73
C SER A 130 24.20 -8.96 4.70
N LYS A 131 24.99 -8.25 3.90
CA LYS A 131 26.06 -8.93 3.17
C LYS A 131 26.70 -9.89 4.17
N LYS A 132 27.09 -11.08 3.73
CA LYS A 132 27.84 -12.07 4.56
C LYS A 132 29.04 -11.49 5.33
N ASP A 133 29.39 -10.22 5.12
CA ASP A 133 30.51 -9.46 5.67
C ASP A 133 30.13 -8.39 6.73
N GLU A 134 28.85 -8.14 7.05
CA GLU A 134 28.48 -7.19 8.12
C GLU A 134 28.39 -7.92 9.47
N GLN A 135 29.40 -7.73 10.34
CA GLN A 135 29.52 -8.32 11.68
C GLN A 135 28.69 -7.59 12.76
N PHE A 136 27.75 -6.73 12.36
CA PHE A 136 26.99 -5.88 13.27
C PHE A 136 25.65 -6.54 13.58
N PHE A 137 25.36 -6.80 14.86
CA PHE A 137 24.14 -7.46 15.32
C PHE A 137 23.26 -6.43 16.05
N SER A 138 22.00 -6.29 15.65
CA SER A 138 21.05 -5.36 16.29
C SER A 138 20.75 -5.83 17.71
N GLN A 139 20.97 -4.96 18.69
CA GLN A 139 20.74 -5.27 20.11
C GLN A 139 19.47 -4.61 20.66
N PHE A 140 19.00 -3.53 20.01
CA PHE A 140 17.90 -2.71 20.52
C PHE A 140 16.95 -2.32 19.42
N ASN A 141 15.65 -2.32 19.75
CA ASN A 141 14.60 -2.10 18.79
C ASN A 141 13.52 -1.19 19.39
N ALA A 142 12.95 -0.34 18.55
CA ALA A 142 11.72 0.39 18.87
C ALA A 142 10.66 0.06 17.82
N PHE A 143 9.42 -0.09 18.26
CA PHE A 143 8.27 -0.47 17.44
C PHE A 143 7.17 0.58 17.56
N GLY A 144 6.56 0.96 16.44
CA GLY A 144 5.46 1.93 16.38
C GLY A 144 5.24 2.45 14.97
N ASP A 145 4.04 2.94 14.67
CA ASP A 145 3.71 3.54 13.35
C ASP A 145 4.20 5.01 13.34
N VAL A 146 5.44 5.24 12.91
CA VAL A 146 6.08 6.57 12.96
C VAL A 146 5.76 7.40 11.72
N ASN A 147 5.32 6.76 10.64
CA ASN A 147 5.00 7.43 9.39
C ASN A 147 3.49 7.60 9.17
N ASN A 148 2.64 7.13 10.09
CA ASN A 148 1.18 7.15 10.03
C ASN A 148 0.58 6.48 8.78
N ASP A 149 1.12 5.33 8.30
CA ASP A 149 0.53 4.63 7.13
C ASP A 149 -0.56 3.66 7.46
N GLY A 150 -0.51 3.00 8.59
CA GLY A 150 -1.09 1.67 8.55
C GLY A 150 -0.40 0.67 9.44
N TYR A 151 0.92 0.72 9.44
CA TYR A 151 1.74 -0.44 9.73
C TYR A 151 2.77 -0.09 10.81
N THR A 152 3.10 -1.08 11.61
CA THR A 152 4.14 -0.95 12.62
C THR A 152 5.50 -0.82 11.92
N ASP A 153 6.20 0.27 12.20
CA ASP A 153 7.58 0.49 11.77
C ASP A 153 8.55 -0.02 12.84
N VAL A 154 9.77 -0.36 12.42
CA VAL A 154 10.80 -0.93 13.29
C VAL A 154 12.09 -0.11 13.15
N LEU A 155 12.59 0.40 14.26
CA LEU A 155 13.94 0.95 14.35
C LEU A 155 14.86 -0.09 14.98
N GLU A 156 15.84 -0.57 14.23
CA GLU A 156 16.92 -1.41 14.73
C GLU A 156 18.18 -0.55 14.93
N ILE A 157 18.80 -0.62 16.12
CA ILE A 157 20.07 0.05 16.40
C ILE A 157 21.16 -1.01 16.55
N MET A 158 22.15 -0.96 15.66
CA MET A 158 23.26 -1.93 15.62
C MET A 158 24.52 -1.34 16.24
N ASP A 159 24.90 -0.11 15.87
CA ASP A 159 25.98 0.66 16.50
C ASP A 159 25.84 2.18 16.25
N ASP A 160 26.92 2.93 16.48
CA ASP A 160 26.98 4.40 16.36
C ASP A 160 26.75 4.95 14.96
N LEU A 161 27.04 4.16 13.94
CA LEU A 161 26.98 4.53 12.52
C LEU A 161 25.94 3.70 11.74
N HIS A 162 25.47 2.60 12.32
CA HIS A 162 24.58 1.64 11.70
C HIS A 162 23.30 1.51 12.52
N PHE A 163 22.26 2.17 12.04
CA PHE A 163 20.88 1.99 12.47
C PHE A 163 20.02 1.79 11.23
N ARG A 164 18.87 1.15 11.40
CA ARG A 164 17.92 0.89 10.33
C ARG A 164 16.52 1.22 10.80
N LEU A 165 15.93 2.26 10.21
CA LEU A 165 14.50 2.51 10.32
C LEU A 165 13.81 1.85 9.12
N SER A 166 13.03 0.81 9.40
CA SER A 166 12.33 -0.01 8.44
C SER A 166 10.83 0.32 8.49
N PHE A 167 10.26 0.73 7.35
CA PHE A 167 8.84 1.07 7.30
C PHE A 167 8.00 -0.14 6.91
N GLY A 168 6.90 -0.39 7.64
CA GLY A 168 5.97 -1.48 7.33
C GLY A 168 5.16 -1.18 6.06
N GLU A 169 4.98 -2.18 5.19
CA GLU A 169 4.16 -2.00 3.96
C GLU A 169 2.99 -2.98 3.86
N SER A 170 3.12 -4.15 4.49
CA SER A 170 2.13 -5.24 4.55
C SER A 170 2.60 -6.31 5.53
N SER A 171 1.78 -7.32 5.85
CA SER A 171 2.15 -8.51 6.65
C SER A 171 3.56 -9.02 6.31
N PHE A 172 4.52 -8.79 7.21
CA PHE A 172 5.92 -9.19 7.17
C PHE A 172 6.79 -8.58 6.06
N ASN A 173 6.39 -7.45 5.46
CA ASN A 173 7.23 -6.75 4.47
C ASN A 173 7.64 -5.37 4.98
N PHE A 174 8.95 -5.15 5.00
CA PHE A 174 9.58 -3.90 5.38
C PHE A 174 10.33 -3.32 4.20
N SER A 175 10.09 -2.06 3.87
CA SER A 175 10.92 -1.35 2.91
C SER A 175 11.95 -0.48 3.61
N GLU A 176 13.21 -0.68 3.23
CA GLU A 176 14.26 0.27 3.53
C GLU A 176 14.13 1.43 2.52
N LYS A 177 13.43 2.49 2.90
CA LYS A 177 13.43 3.72 2.09
C LYS A 177 14.82 4.35 2.20
N ARG A 178 15.66 4.13 1.18
CA ARG A 178 17.02 4.71 1.01
C ARG A 178 17.06 6.24 0.87
N ARG A 179 16.29 7.01 1.63
CA ARG A 179 16.67 8.40 1.89
C ARG A 179 17.54 8.36 3.14
N GLN A 180 18.84 8.61 2.98
CA GLN A 180 19.85 8.72 4.05
C GLN A 180 19.57 9.86 5.07
N ASN A 181 18.34 10.36 5.18
CA ASN A 181 18.00 11.59 5.89
C ASN A 181 16.84 11.46 6.90
N TYR A 182 16.19 10.30 7.06
CA TYR A 182 15.02 10.18 7.97
C TYR A 182 15.38 10.34 9.45
N LEU A 183 16.52 9.79 9.86
CA LEU A 183 17.07 9.93 11.21
C LEU A 183 18.55 10.28 11.07
N LYS A 184 19.00 11.33 11.77
CA LYS A 184 20.39 11.78 11.80
C LYS A 184 20.86 11.87 13.24
N PRO A 185 21.29 10.76 13.85
CA PRO A 185 21.86 10.82 15.18
C PRO A 185 23.18 11.59 15.13
N ASP A 186 23.36 12.54 16.05
CA ASP A 186 24.61 13.32 16.15
C ASP A 186 25.79 12.44 16.64
N TYR A 187 25.50 11.49 17.55
CA TYR A 187 26.44 10.51 18.11
C TYR A 187 25.72 9.44 18.95
N ILE A 188 25.57 8.22 18.44
CA ILE A 188 25.23 7.05 19.28
C ILE A 188 26.56 6.45 19.75
N GLN A 189 26.70 5.89 20.96
CA GLN A 189 28.00 5.34 21.38
C GLN A 189 28.24 3.92 20.86
N SER A 190 29.49 3.64 20.44
CA SER A 190 29.93 2.43 19.71
C SER A 190 30.45 1.27 20.58
N ASP A 191 30.56 1.42 21.90
CA ASP A 191 31.09 0.35 22.76
C ASP A 191 30.01 -0.72 23.00
N LEU A 192 29.94 -1.63 22.02
CA LEU A 192 29.07 -2.81 21.74
C LEU A 192 28.71 -3.77 22.91
N HIS A 193 28.97 -3.39 24.16
CA HIS A 193 28.79 -4.22 25.35
C HIS A 193 27.92 -3.58 26.43
N TYR A 194 27.36 -2.40 26.19
CA TYR A 194 26.50 -1.70 27.15
C TYR A 194 25.16 -1.31 26.52
N SER A 195 24.09 -1.65 27.22
CA SER A 195 22.73 -1.62 26.71
C SER A 195 22.21 -0.19 26.46
N LEU A 196 21.78 0.07 25.23
CA LEU A 196 21.02 1.26 24.84
C LEU A 196 19.53 0.93 24.97
N SER A 197 18.67 1.92 25.08
CA SER A 197 17.21 1.75 25.01
C SER A 197 16.68 2.80 24.06
N ALA A 198 15.90 2.37 23.07
CA ALA A 198 15.21 3.23 22.14
C ALA A 198 13.71 2.99 22.28
N LYS A 199 12.91 4.07 22.26
CA LYS A 199 11.47 3.95 22.35
C LYS A 199 10.74 5.04 21.59
N PHE A 200 9.66 4.64 20.94
CA PHE A 200 8.70 5.54 20.32
C PHE A 200 7.64 5.97 21.34
N VAL A 201 7.45 7.28 21.49
CA VAL A 201 6.55 7.91 22.47
C VAL A 201 6.03 9.21 21.86
N ASP A 202 4.77 9.57 22.09
CA ASP A 202 4.23 10.89 21.71
C ASP A 202 4.45 11.85 22.90
N PHE A 203 5.49 12.69 22.86
CA PHE A 203 5.85 13.54 24.01
C PHE A 203 5.09 14.87 24.07
N ASP A 204 4.64 15.38 22.94
CA ASP A 204 3.90 16.64 22.88
C ASP A 204 2.41 16.48 22.58
N ASN A 205 1.92 15.23 22.52
CA ASN A 205 0.54 14.85 22.22
C ASN A 205 0.08 15.39 20.87
N ASP A 206 0.97 15.49 19.88
CA ASP A 206 0.64 15.92 18.52
C ASP A 206 0.15 14.78 17.61
N GLY A 207 0.14 13.54 18.14
CA GLY A 207 -0.33 12.34 17.48
C GLY A 207 0.72 11.67 16.60
N ASN A 208 1.96 12.18 16.57
CA ASN A 208 3.08 11.52 15.94
C ASN A 208 3.98 10.88 16.99
N LEU A 209 4.46 9.68 16.71
CA LEU A 209 5.41 9.02 17.60
C LEU A 209 6.81 9.64 17.43
N ASP A 210 7.32 10.24 18.50
CA ASP A 210 8.67 10.76 18.65
C ASP A 210 9.62 9.66 19.11
N LEU A 211 10.93 9.94 19.12
CA LEU A 211 11.95 8.95 19.45
C LEU A 211 12.85 9.42 20.59
N TYR A 212 12.97 8.59 21.62
CA TYR A 212 14.00 8.70 22.64
C TYR A 212 15.04 7.61 22.46
N ILE A 213 16.33 7.93 22.59
CA ILE A 213 17.44 6.98 22.62
C ILE A 213 18.32 7.28 23.82
N SER A 214 18.55 6.29 24.69
CA SER A 214 19.52 6.42 25.78
C SER A 214 20.93 6.10 25.31
N ASN A 215 21.92 6.81 25.85
CA ASN A 215 23.34 6.61 25.55
C ASN A 215 24.13 6.31 26.84
N TYR A 216 25.10 5.41 26.77
CA TYR A 216 25.87 5.00 27.95
C TYR A 216 26.81 6.11 28.44
N ASP A 217 27.94 6.37 27.82
CA ASP A 217 28.91 7.44 28.17
C ASP A 217 28.75 8.72 27.32
N ALA A 218 27.57 8.94 26.70
CA ALA A 218 27.25 10.15 25.92
C ALA A 218 25.87 10.73 26.30
N GLU A 219 25.53 11.88 25.72
CA GLU A 219 24.21 12.49 25.88
C GLU A 219 23.14 11.58 25.26
N ASP A 220 22.04 11.36 25.96
CA ASP A 220 20.85 10.72 25.39
C ASP A 220 20.32 11.59 24.22
N MET A 221 19.41 11.05 23.43
CA MET A 221 18.81 11.74 22.30
C MET A 221 17.31 11.78 22.43
N LEU A 222 16.75 12.86 21.93
CA LEU A 222 15.33 13.09 21.87
C LEU A 222 15.02 13.73 20.52
N PHE A 223 14.20 13.08 19.72
CA PHE A 223 13.85 13.50 18.39
C PHE A 223 12.36 13.75 18.26
N LYS A 224 12.00 14.93 17.74
CA LYS A 224 10.64 15.23 17.32
C LYS A 224 10.38 14.65 15.93
N ASN A 225 9.27 13.95 15.75
CA ASN A 225 8.84 13.44 14.44
C ASN A 225 7.86 14.42 13.76
N ASP A 226 7.92 14.54 12.43
CA ASP A 226 6.98 15.35 11.64
C ASP A 226 5.73 14.58 11.17
N GLY A 227 5.61 13.31 11.56
CA GLY A 227 4.51 12.42 11.18
C GLY A 227 4.71 11.70 9.85
N THR A 228 5.87 11.88 9.21
CA THR A 228 6.26 11.17 7.99
C THR A 228 7.49 10.27 8.18
N GLY A 229 7.96 10.15 9.43
CA GLY A 229 9.19 9.45 9.80
C GLY A 229 10.46 10.29 9.65
N ASN A 230 10.37 11.62 9.46
CA ASN A 230 11.53 12.50 9.58
C ASN A 230 11.68 12.98 11.02
N PHE A 231 12.89 12.85 11.55
CA PHE A 231 13.21 13.14 12.94
C PHE A 231 14.15 14.35 13.07
N GLU A 232 13.78 15.32 13.91
CA GLU A 232 14.61 16.47 14.30
C GLU A 232 15.13 16.29 15.73
N ASN A 233 16.45 16.36 15.94
CA ASN A 233 17.03 16.28 17.28
C ASN A 233 16.72 17.56 18.08
N VAL A 234 15.93 17.43 19.15
CA VAL A 234 15.51 18.53 20.03
C VAL A 234 16.15 18.45 21.42
N TYR A 235 17.01 17.45 21.67
CA TYR A 235 17.58 17.16 22.98
C TYR A 235 18.27 18.36 23.65
N LYS A 236 19.08 19.13 22.91
CA LYS A 236 19.85 20.25 23.48
C LYS A 236 18.99 21.34 24.12
N ASN A 237 17.75 21.50 23.66
CA ASN A 237 16.83 22.51 24.14
C ASN A 237 15.73 21.92 25.05
N SER A 238 15.79 20.62 25.34
CA SER A 238 14.72 19.93 26.04
C SER A 238 14.73 20.14 27.56
N GLY A 239 15.82 20.66 28.13
CA GLY A 239 15.99 20.71 29.58
C GLY A 239 16.47 19.41 30.21
N ILE A 240 16.57 18.31 29.45
CA ILE A 240 17.25 17.07 29.83
C ILE A 240 18.77 17.30 29.73
N ASN A 241 19.32 18.19 30.56
CA ASN A 241 20.74 18.55 30.48
C ASN A 241 21.59 17.64 31.38
N LYS A 242 22.17 16.59 30.79
CA LYS A 242 23.13 15.72 31.46
C LYS A 242 24.56 16.23 31.26
N PHE A 243 24.99 17.23 32.02
CA PHE A 243 26.43 17.43 32.22
C PHE A 243 26.91 16.49 33.31
N ILE A 244 27.48 15.34 32.90
CA ILE A 244 28.47 14.50 33.58
C ILE A 244 28.38 13.10 32.95
N LYS A 245 29.53 12.43 32.79
CA LYS A 245 29.69 11.00 32.42
C LYS A 245 28.86 10.06 33.32
N HIS A 246 27.55 10.03 33.14
CA HIS A 246 26.63 9.11 33.78
C HIS A 246 26.24 8.07 32.76
N ARG A 247 26.42 6.81 33.14
CA ARG A 247 26.18 5.63 32.30
C ARG A 247 24.69 5.36 32.19
N SER A 248 23.97 6.08 31.32
CA SER A 248 22.53 5.84 31.08
C SER A 248 22.34 4.40 30.61
N PHE A 249 21.34 3.71 31.13
CA PHE A 249 21.14 2.28 30.88
C PHE A 249 19.68 1.93 30.56
N GLY A 250 18.91 2.95 30.20
CA GLY A 250 17.50 2.84 29.83
C GLY A 250 16.66 3.96 30.42
N ALA A 251 15.43 4.04 29.94
CA ALA A 251 14.42 4.97 30.44
C ALA A 251 13.06 4.27 30.55
N VAL A 252 12.32 4.65 31.59
CA VAL A 252 10.92 4.30 31.80
C VAL A 252 10.08 5.52 31.48
N PHE A 253 8.96 5.32 30.80
CA PHE A 253 8.06 6.37 30.37
C PHE A 253 6.69 6.12 30.96
N SER A 254 6.09 7.13 31.58
CA SER A 254 4.72 7.11 32.12
C SER A 254 4.32 8.54 32.49
N ASP A 255 3.03 8.77 32.74
CA ASP A 255 2.51 10.04 33.26
C ASP A 255 2.47 9.98 34.81
N PHE A 256 3.63 10.18 35.45
CA PHE A 256 3.83 9.94 36.89
C PHE A 256 3.13 10.99 37.76
N ASN A 257 2.93 12.20 37.24
CA ASN A 257 2.27 13.29 37.95
C ASN A 257 0.78 13.48 37.55
N ASN A 258 0.27 12.62 36.66
CA ASN A 258 -1.11 12.61 36.17
C ASN A 258 -1.55 13.91 35.48
N ASP A 259 -0.65 14.57 34.75
CA ASP A 259 -0.93 15.77 33.97
C ASP A 259 -1.25 15.50 32.48
N ASN A 260 -1.34 14.23 32.10
CA ASN A 260 -1.54 13.69 30.75
C ASN A 260 -0.37 13.93 29.78
N PHE A 261 0.83 14.24 30.27
CA PHE A 261 2.04 14.26 29.44
C PHE A 261 2.98 13.15 29.89
N THR A 262 3.59 12.47 28.91
CA THR A 262 4.52 11.37 29.21
C THR A 262 5.81 11.94 29.78
N ASP A 263 6.13 11.57 31.02
CA ASP A 263 7.38 11.87 31.71
C ASP A 263 8.48 10.85 31.37
N ILE A 264 9.72 11.20 31.69
CA ILE A 264 10.89 10.34 31.44
C ILE A 264 11.61 10.06 32.76
N LEU A 265 11.69 8.80 33.17
CA LEU A 265 12.53 8.33 34.26
C LEU A 265 13.76 7.63 33.69
N ILE A 266 14.92 8.24 33.84
CA ILE A 266 16.20 7.73 33.35
C ILE A 266 16.87 6.89 34.44
N ILE A 267 17.43 5.75 34.06
CA ILE A 267 18.13 4.84 34.95
C ILE A 267 19.64 4.88 34.65
N TYR A 268 20.47 4.94 35.69
CA TYR A 268 21.92 4.97 35.55
C TYR A 268 22.57 3.66 36.02
N ARG A 269 23.37 3.02 35.14
CA ARG A 269 24.17 1.83 35.49
C ARG A 269 25.39 2.15 36.36
N SER A 270 25.87 3.38 36.36
CA SER A 270 26.94 3.81 37.27
C SER A 270 26.56 5.16 37.86
N PRO A 271 25.92 5.18 39.04
CA PRO A 271 25.50 6.42 39.66
C PRO A 271 26.71 7.25 40.08
N LYS A 272 26.65 8.56 39.82
CA LYS A 272 27.60 9.50 40.41
C LYS A 272 26.90 10.23 41.54
N ASN A 273 27.62 10.47 42.64
CA ASN A 273 27.08 11.08 43.86
C ASN A 273 25.90 10.29 44.45
N GLY A 274 25.83 8.98 44.17
CA GLY A 274 24.75 8.11 44.61
C GLY A 274 23.43 8.28 43.86
N LYS A 275 23.28 9.21 42.90
CA LYS A 275 22.02 9.38 42.16
C LYS A 275 21.86 8.28 41.10
N ASN A 276 20.89 7.40 41.30
CA ASN A 276 20.71 6.17 40.52
C ASN A 276 19.64 6.27 39.44
N ILE A 277 18.66 7.14 39.66
CA ILE A 277 17.64 7.48 38.68
C ILE A 277 17.44 9.00 38.66
N SER A 278 16.97 9.53 37.54
CA SER A 278 16.51 10.91 37.40
C SER A 278 15.13 10.93 36.75
N LEU A 279 14.16 11.57 37.40
CA LEU A 279 12.84 11.79 36.84
C LEU A 279 12.77 13.17 36.20
N PHE A 280 12.30 13.23 34.97
CA PHE A 280 12.08 14.44 34.18
C PHE A 280 10.60 14.57 33.87
N LEU A 281 9.96 15.56 34.49
CA LEU A 281 8.56 15.85 34.27
C LEU A 281 8.38 16.64 32.98
N ASN A 282 7.44 16.22 32.13
CA ASN A 282 7.17 16.85 30.86
C ASN A 282 6.38 18.16 31.04
N LYS A 283 6.94 19.26 30.56
CA LYS A 283 6.36 20.61 30.57
C LYS A 283 5.84 21.03 29.20
N LYS A 284 5.57 20.05 28.33
CA LYS A 284 5.06 20.17 26.96
C LYS A 284 6.10 20.70 25.98
N ASN A 285 5.86 20.46 24.68
CA ASN A 285 6.73 20.92 23.59
C ASN A 285 8.20 20.50 23.80
N PHE A 286 8.42 19.26 24.21
CA PHE A 286 9.75 18.70 24.51
C PHE A 286 10.54 19.43 25.60
N LEU A 287 9.90 20.25 26.44
CA LEU A 287 10.53 20.82 27.62
C LEU A 287 10.33 19.90 28.81
N PHE A 288 11.39 19.63 29.55
CA PHE A 288 11.40 18.74 30.70
C PHE A 288 12.07 19.40 31.89
N GLU A 289 11.53 19.15 33.08
CA GLU A 289 12.04 19.64 34.35
C GLU A 289 12.43 18.45 35.24
N GLU A 290 13.68 18.42 35.70
CA GLU A 290 14.12 17.37 36.62
C GLU A 290 13.41 17.52 37.98
N LYS A 291 12.73 16.46 38.42
CA LYS A 291 12.24 16.32 39.79
C LYS A 291 13.24 15.51 40.59
N ASP A 292 13.74 16.08 41.67
CA ASP A 292 14.69 15.41 42.55
C ASP A 292 14.00 14.84 43.79
N ASP A 293 14.42 13.65 44.23
CA ASP A 293 13.87 12.96 45.40
C ASP A 293 14.96 12.11 46.07
N GLN A 294 14.97 12.01 47.39
CA GLN A 294 15.95 11.22 48.14
C GLN A 294 15.86 9.72 47.84
N THR A 295 14.68 9.21 47.50
CA THR A 295 14.46 7.81 47.11
C THR A 295 15.20 7.45 45.82
N PHE A 296 15.63 8.43 45.02
CA PHE A 296 16.39 8.22 43.78
C PHE A 296 17.88 7.95 44.01
N TYR A 297 18.34 8.07 45.25
CA TYR A 297 19.74 7.88 45.64
C TYR A 297 20.01 6.50 46.24
N VAL A 298 21.24 6.01 46.06
CA VAL A 298 21.77 4.74 46.58
C VAL A 298 23.12 4.99 47.27
N ASN A 299 23.45 4.15 48.26
CA ASN A 299 24.61 4.34 49.13
C ASN A 299 25.92 3.73 48.58
N SER A 300 25.82 2.72 47.72
CA SER A 300 26.94 2.07 47.01
C SER A 300 26.78 2.32 45.51
N ALA A 301 27.82 2.09 44.70
CA ALA A 301 27.72 2.18 43.24
C ALA A 301 27.17 0.84 42.70
N PRO A 302 25.85 0.69 42.46
CA PRO A 302 25.29 -0.54 41.95
C PRO A 302 25.61 -0.61 40.46
N ALA A 303 25.58 -1.82 39.91
CA ALA A 303 25.13 -1.96 38.54
C ALA A 303 23.59 -1.98 38.60
N THR A 304 22.94 -0.86 38.32
CA THR A 304 21.49 -0.85 38.11
C THR A 304 21.22 -1.45 36.75
N PHE A 305 20.32 -2.43 36.67
CA PHE A 305 20.13 -3.21 35.45
C PHE A 305 18.84 -2.84 34.72
N SER A 306 17.74 -2.54 35.42
CA SER A 306 16.46 -2.25 34.78
C SER A 306 15.43 -1.65 35.75
N ALA A 307 14.38 -1.05 35.18
CA ALA A 307 13.20 -0.61 35.93
C ALA A 307 11.92 -0.81 35.09
N ARG A 308 10.79 -0.90 35.78
CA ARG A 308 9.47 -1.19 35.22
C ARG A 308 8.46 -0.31 35.93
N ALA A 309 7.60 0.33 35.16
CA ALA A 309 6.49 1.09 35.71
C ALA A 309 5.18 0.31 35.53
N ALA A 310 4.40 0.24 36.61
CA ALA A 310 3.09 -0.39 36.68
C ALA A 310 2.39 0.12 37.96
N ASP A 311 1.08 -0.06 38.07
CA ASP A 311 0.37 0.10 39.33
C ASP A 311 0.46 -1.21 40.12
N TYR A 312 1.35 -1.27 41.13
CA TYR A 312 1.60 -2.52 41.88
C TYR A 312 0.66 -2.67 43.08
N ASN A 313 0.04 -1.58 43.53
CA ASN A 313 -0.82 -1.57 44.71
C ASN A 313 -2.31 -1.32 44.38
N ASN A 314 -2.65 -1.18 43.10
CA ASN A 314 -3.99 -0.89 42.58
C ASN A 314 -4.61 0.38 43.16
N ASP A 315 -3.79 1.42 43.38
CA ASP A 315 -4.26 2.74 43.85
C ASP A 315 -4.58 3.71 42.70
N GLY A 316 -4.31 3.31 41.46
CA GLY A 316 -4.57 4.08 40.25
C GLY A 316 -3.42 4.98 39.81
N PHE A 317 -2.26 4.93 40.48
CA PHE A 317 -1.07 5.68 40.12
C PHE A 317 0.06 4.75 39.65
N THR A 318 0.86 5.25 38.71
CA THR A 318 2.00 4.50 38.20
C THR A 318 3.13 4.50 39.22
N ASP A 319 3.47 3.32 39.73
CA ASP A 319 4.63 3.05 40.58
C ASP A 319 5.86 2.67 39.75
N VAL A 320 7.01 2.51 40.40
CA VAL A 320 8.26 2.10 39.75
C VAL A 320 8.95 1.00 40.55
N PHE A 321 9.17 -0.14 39.93
CA PHE A 321 10.08 -1.16 40.43
C PHE A 321 11.47 -1.01 39.80
N ILE A 322 12.53 -1.08 40.61
CA ILE A 322 13.92 -0.92 40.14
C ILE A 322 14.75 -2.11 40.60
N PHE A 323 15.40 -2.75 39.64
CA PHE A 323 16.32 -3.85 39.87
C PHE A 323 17.79 -3.36 39.89
N ASN A 324 18.36 -3.35 41.09
CA ASN A 324 19.79 -3.15 41.33
C ASN A 324 20.42 -4.51 41.59
N GLY A 325 21.31 -4.99 40.72
CA GLY A 325 21.84 -6.34 40.89
C GLY A 325 22.94 -6.36 41.93
N GLY A 326 22.88 -7.35 42.83
CA GLY A 326 23.79 -7.46 43.97
C GLY A 326 23.52 -6.43 45.09
N GLU A 327 22.48 -5.61 44.96
CA GLU A 327 22.06 -4.61 45.93
C GLU A 327 20.58 -4.80 46.28
N LYS A 328 20.10 -3.98 47.21
CA LYS A 328 18.70 -4.02 47.62
C LYS A 328 17.78 -3.56 46.49
N LEU A 329 16.69 -4.30 46.30
CA LEU A 329 15.60 -3.95 45.38
C LEU A 329 14.91 -2.67 45.85
N LYS A 330 14.33 -1.91 44.91
CA LYS A 330 13.47 -0.76 45.25
C LYS A 330 12.11 -0.93 44.61
N LEU A 331 11.08 -0.66 45.39
CA LEU A 331 9.69 -0.59 44.94
C LEU A 331 9.17 0.80 45.34
N LEU A 332 9.20 1.73 44.41
CA LEU A 332 8.85 3.12 44.60
C LEU A 332 7.35 3.30 44.33
N ILE A 333 6.56 3.37 45.40
CA ILE A 333 5.11 3.60 45.32
C ILE A 333 4.85 5.10 45.18
N ASN A 334 4.08 5.48 44.16
CA ASN A 334 3.79 6.86 43.79
C ASN A 334 2.51 7.37 44.47
N ASN A 335 2.51 8.60 44.97
CA ASN A 335 1.31 9.22 45.54
C ASN A 335 0.45 9.98 44.52
N GLY A 336 0.74 9.83 43.22
CA GLY A 336 0.02 10.44 42.10
C GLY A 336 0.50 11.82 41.67
N ASP A 337 1.39 12.45 42.42
CA ASP A 337 2.03 13.73 42.10
C ASP A 337 3.53 13.56 41.73
N ALA A 338 3.91 12.33 41.38
CA ALA A 338 5.28 11.86 41.18
C ALA A 338 6.17 11.94 42.44
N SER A 339 5.60 11.91 43.65
CA SER A 339 6.35 11.69 44.90
C SER A 339 6.34 10.22 45.26
N PHE A 340 7.48 9.69 45.67
CA PHE A 340 7.66 8.25 45.83
C PHE A 340 7.99 7.84 47.26
N LYS A 341 7.59 6.63 47.62
CA LYS A 341 7.98 5.95 48.85
C LYS A 341 8.53 4.57 48.52
N ASP A 342 9.74 4.27 48.99
CA ASP A 342 10.31 2.93 48.85
C ASP A 342 9.64 1.95 49.84
N CYS A 343 8.97 0.94 49.29
CA CYS A 343 8.19 -0.07 50.00
C CYS A 343 8.76 -1.48 49.83
N ALA A 344 9.96 -1.65 49.26
CA ALA A 344 10.52 -2.98 48.96
C ALA A 344 10.59 -3.90 50.19
N ASP A 345 11.04 -3.41 51.35
CA ASP A 345 11.11 -4.22 52.57
C ASP A 345 9.75 -4.70 53.05
N SER A 346 8.78 -3.78 53.13
CA SER A 346 7.42 -4.11 53.56
C SER A 346 6.72 -5.04 52.58
N ALA A 347 7.13 -5.02 51.32
CA ALA A 347 6.59 -5.88 50.26
C ALA A 347 7.26 -7.26 50.17
N GLY A 348 8.14 -7.62 51.11
CA GLY A 348 8.82 -8.92 51.11
C GLY A 348 10.05 -9.00 50.20
N LEU A 349 10.43 -7.89 49.54
CA LEU A 349 11.54 -7.78 48.60
C LEU A 349 12.83 -7.29 49.27
N SER A 350 13.08 -7.71 50.51
CA SER A 350 14.23 -7.26 51.31
C SER A 350 15.55 -7.95 50.95
N LYS A 351 15.48 -9.08 50.22
CA LYS A 351 16.66 -9.86 49.82
C LYS A 351 17.24 -9.32 48.52
N THR A 352 18.56 -9.26 48.46
CA THR A 352 19.29 -8.97 47.21
C THR A 352 19.12 -10.12 46.23
N ILE A 353 18.85 -9.79 44.96
CA ILE A 353 18.77 -10.78 43.88
C ILE A 353 19.94 -10.54 42.92
N VAL A 354 20.54 -11.63 42.46
CA VAL A 354 21.61 -11.61 41.47
C VAL A 354 21.04 -12.16 40.18
N HIS A 355 21.16 -11.40 39.10
CA HIS A 355 20.84 -11.88 37.77
C HIS A 355 22.03 -12.68 37.22
N PRO A 356 21.82 -13.84 36.58
CA PRO A 356 22.89 -14.69 36.10
C PRO A 356 23.68 -14.09 34.93
N GLU A 357 23.12 -13.08 34.25
CA GLU A 357 23.78 -12.41 33.13
C GLU A 357 24.52 -11.14 33.57
N PRO A 358 25.78 -10.96 33.16
CA PRO A 358 26.62 -9.84 33.59
C PRO A 358 26.24 -8.50 32.94
N VAL A 359 25.45 -8.52 31.87
CA VAL A 359 25.19 -7.34 31.03
C VAL A 359 23.72 -6.95 30.94
N ASN A 360 22.76 -7.84 31.13
CA ASN A 360 21.36 -7.62 30.74
C ASN A 360 20.38 -8.17 31.79
N GLY A 361 20.30 -7.60 32.98
CA GLY A 361 19.28 -8.02 33.95
C GLY A 361 17.93 -7.39 33.63
N VAL A 362 17.13 -8.01 32.76
CA VAL A 362 15.83 -7.47 32.34
C VAL A 362 14.75 -7.94 33.31
N ILE A 363 13.87 -7.02 33.70
CA ILE A 363 12.64 -7.33 34.43
C ILE A 363 11.43 -7.22 33.51
N ASP A 364 10.40 -8.00 33.79
CA ASP A 364 9.07 -7.81 33.24
C ASP A 364 8.00 -8.05 34.31
N ALA A 365 6.78 -7.60 34.04
CA ALA A 365 5.66 -7.60 34.96
C ALA A 365 4.36 -7.86 34.20
N ALA A 366 3.55 -8.78 34.71
CA ALA A 366 2.25 -9.16 34.17
C ALA A 366 1.40 -9.75 35.31
N ASP A 367 0.08 -9.80 35.13
CA ASP A 367 -0.83 -10.53 36.03
C ASP A 367 -0.94 -11.96 35.47
N ILE A 368 -0.19 -12.90 36.02
CA ILE A 368 0.02 -14.22 35.39
C ILE A 368 -0.97 -15.28 35.91
N ASN A 369 -1.62 -15.03 37.05
CA ASN A 369 -2.61 -15.91 37.64
C ASN A 369 -4.04 -15.36 37.51
N ASN A 370 -4.20 -14.25 36.78
CA ASN A 370 -5.44 -13.52 36.56
C ASN A 370 -6.16 -13.11 37.85
N ASP A 371 -5.41 -12.78 38.92
CA ASP A 371 -5.98 -12.36 40.21
C ASP A 371 -6.18 -10.84 40.34
N GLY A 372 -5.77 -10.08 39.32
CA GLY A 372 -5.88 -8.64 39.24
C GLY A 372 -4.72 -7.87 39.87
N TRP A 373 -3.65 -8.54 40.29
CA TRP A 373 -2.45 -7.91 40.84
C TRP A 373 -1.26 -8.11 39.91
N THR A 374 -0.48 -7.04 39.70
CA THR A 374 0.70 -7.11 38.85
C THR A 374 1.82 -7.92 39.53
N ASP A 375 2.17 -9.05 38.94
CA ASP A 375 3.28 -9.92 39.36
C ASP A 375 4.62 -9.46 38.76
N LEU A 376 5.72 -10.00 39.29
CA LEU A 376 7.07 -9.60 38.92
C LEU A 376 7.93 -10.79 38.53
N PHE A 377 8.57 -10.72 37.35
CA PHE A 377 9.67 -11.60 37.00
C PHE A 377 10.99 -10.84 37.07
N ILE A 378 11.83 -11.18 38.05
CA ILE A 378 13.07 -10.47 38.38
C ILE A 378 14.20 -11.46 38.63
N GLY A 379 15.36 -11.28 38.01
CA GLY A 379 16.52 -12.12 38.35
C GLY A 379 16.31 -13.62 38.11
N SER A 380 15.56 -14.00 37.06
CA SER A 380 15.12 -15.38 36.80
C SER A 380 14.17 -15.96 37.85
N LYS A 381 13.49 -15.12 38.63
CA LYS A 381 12.53 -15.53 39.65
C LYS A 381 11.19 -14.87 39.42
N LEU A 382 10.13 -15.65 39.54
CA LEU A 382 8.75 -15.21 39.45
C LEU A 382 8.19 -14.98 40.85
N PHE A 383 7.67 -13.78 41.09
CA PHE A 383 7.06 -13.35 42.34
C PHE A 383 5.60 -13.00 42.14
N LEU A 384 4.71 -13.71 42.84
CA LEU A 384 3.29 -13.36 42.88
C LEU A 384 3.05 -12.21 43.85
N ASN A 385 2.33 -11.19 43.40
CA ASN A 385 1.87 -10.10 44.23
C ASN A 385 0.57 -10.51 44.97
N SER A 386 0.18 -9.71 45.96
CA SER A 386 -1.04 -9.93 46.72
C SER A 386 -1.70 -8.61 47.08
N PRO A 387 -2.98 -8.62 47.49
CA PRO A 387 -3.69 -7.39 47.86
C PRO A 387 -3.07 -6.57 48.99
N GLN A 388 -2.13 -7.14 49.74
CA GLN A 388 -1.40 -6.46 50.80
C GLN A 388 -0.10 -5.81 50.31
N LEU A 389 0.14 -5.79 48.98
CA LEU A 389 1.40 -5.41 48.35
C LEU A 389 2.56 -6.24 48.93
N PHE A 390 2.46 -7.56 48.78
CA PHE A 390 3.47 -8.49 49.27
C PHE A 390 3.78 -9.54 48.21
N PHE A 391 5.06 -9.70 47.91
CA PHE A 391 5.56 -10.54 46.83
C PHE A 391 6.10 -11.88 47.37
N THR A 392 5.66 -12.98 46.77
CA THR A 392 6.07 -14.35 47.13
C THR A 392 6.76 -15.02 45.94
N ASP A 393 7.99 -15.47 46.11
CA ASP A 393 8.71 -16.27 45.09
C ASP A 393 8.02 -17.62 44.93
N VAL A 394 7.60 -17.95 43.69
CA VAL A 394 6.92 -19.20 43.34
C VAL A 394 7.63 -19.96 42.22
N THR A 395 8.85 -19.55 41.88
CA THR A 395 9.55 -19.96 40.66
C THR A 395 9.65 -21.48 40.51
N GLU A 396 10.07 -22.16 41.59
CA GLU A 396 10.25 -23.61 41.59
C GLU A 396 8.89 -24.34 41.62
N GLU A 397 7.93 -23.79 42.35
CA GLU A 397 6.59 -24.36 42.54
C GLU A 397 5.78 -24.40 41.24
N VAL A 398 5.97 -23.42 40.36
CA VAL A 398 5.23 -23.30 39.09
C VAL A 398 5.98 -23.88 37.89
N GLY A 399 7.16 -24.48 38.10
CA GLY A 399 7.87 -25.25 37.07
C GLY A 399 8.81 -24.45 36.17
N ILE A 400 9.16 -23.21 36.53
CA ILE A 400 10.13 -22.41 35.76
C ILE A 400 11.55 -22.84 36.16
N ASN A 401 12.33 -23.30 35.19
CA ASN A 401 13.69 -23.81 35.40
C ASN A 401 14.74 -23.19 34.47
N PHE A 402 14.35 -22.20 33.67
CA PHE A 402 15.24 -21.46 32.78
C PHE A 402 15.48 -20.05 33.32
N SER A 403 16.65 -19.50 32.99
CA SER A 403 17.13 -18.23 33.51
C SER A 403 17.47 -17.28 32.37
N GLY A 404 17.06 -16.02 32.50
CA GLY A 404 17.30 -15.00 31.48
C GLY A 404 16.26 -13.88 31.53
N ASN A 405 16.09 -13.25 30.37
CA ASN A 405 15.28 -12.07 30.13
C ASN A 405 13.85 -12.47 29.77
N PRO A 406 12.87 -12.21 30.66
CA PRO A 406 11.47 -12.62 30.46
C PRO A 406 10.77 -11.75 29.41
N SER A 407 9.67 -12.23 28.85
CA SER A 407 8.69 -11.46 28.09
C SER A 407 7.35 -12.18 28.17
N PHE A 408 6.30 -11.48 28.61
CA PHE A 408 4.97 -12.07 28.75
C PHE A 408 4.03 -11.67 27.61
N ALA A 409 3.26 -12.62 27.10
CA ALA A 409 2.14 -12.37 26.18
C ALA A 409 1.15 -13.53 26.22
N ASP A 410 -0.12 -13.28 25.96
CA ASP A 410 -1.10 -14.34 25.72
C ASP A 410 -1.07 -14.68 24.22
N THR A 411 -0.41 -15.78 23.87
CA THR A 411 -0.03 -16.09 22.49
C THR A 411 -0.97 -17.07 21.78
N ASP A 412 -1.86 -17.75 22.48
CA ASP A 412 -2.91 -18.60 21.91
C ASP A 412 -4.34 -18.06 22.15
N ASN A 413 -4.47 -16.86 22.72
CA ASN A 413 -5.73 -16.20 23.02
C ASN A 413 -6.61 -16.98 24.02
N ASP A 414 -6.01 -17.76 24.91
CA ASP A 414 -6.73 -18.51 25.94
C ASP A 414 -7.01 -17.70 27.23
N GLY A 415 -6.39 -16.54 27.37
CA GLY A 415 -6.52 -15.65 28.52
C GLY A 415 -5.37 -15.72 29.51
N ASP A 416 -4.37 -16.56 29.27
CA ASP A 416 -3.25 -16.76 30.18
C ASP A 416 -1.99 -16.12 29.60
N MET A 417 -1.20 -15.47 30.46
CA MET A 417 0.05 -14.85 30.02
C MET A 417 1.15 -15.93 29.91
N ASP A 418 1.51 -16.32 28.68
CA ASP A 418 2.67 -17.17 28.39
C ASP A 418 3.99 -16.43 28.63
N LEU A 419 5.07 -17.19 28.78
CA LEU A 419 6.38 -16.66 29.17
C LEU A 419 7.48 -17.12 28.21
N PHE A 420 8.06 -16.16 27.50
CA PHE A 420 9.32 -16.35 26.80
C PHE A 420 10.50 -15.91 27.69
N ILE A 421 11.58 -16.69 27.72
CA ILE A 421 12.82 -16.33 28.43
C ILE A 421 14.00 -16.49 27.47
N GLY A 422 14.66 -15.38 27.11
CA GLY A 422 15.88 -15.36 26.31
C GLY A 422 17.13 -15.18 27.16
N SER A 423 18.29 -15.68 26.73
CA SER A 423 19.53 -15.59 27.47
C SER A 423 20.71 -15.14 26.60
N SER A 424 21.44 -14.14 27.09
CA SER A 424 22.63 -13.60 26.44
C SER A 424 23.70 -14.67 26.23
N VAL A 425 24.43 -14.57 25.12
CA VAL A 425 25.61 -15.40 24.82
C VAL A 425 26.79 -15.11 25.75
N LEU A 426 26.73 -14.00 26.48
CA LEU A 426 27.71 -13.57 27.47
C LEU A 426 27.39 -14.10 28.88
N SER A 427 26.25 -14.80 29.06
CA SER A 427 25.95 -15.51 30.30
C SER A 427 26.86 -16.74 30.48
N MET A 428 27.07 -17.16 31.73
CA MET A 428 27.96 -18.28 32.04
C MET A 428 27.37 -19.63 31.55
N GLY A 429 28.12 -20.38 30.73
CA GLY A 429 27.76 -21.74 30.26
C GLY A 429 27.66 -21.86 28.73
N GLU A 430 27.68 -23.08 28.19
CA GLU A 430 27.31 -23.40 26.80
C GLU A 430 25.95 -24.12 26.80
N GLY A 431 25.05 -23.88 25.84
CA GLY A 431 23.77 -24.60 25.76
C GLY A 431 22.60 -23.81 25.18
N ILE A 432 21.38 -24.25 25.53
CA ILE A 432 20.08 -23.63 25.22
C ILE A 432 20.08 -22.19 25.73
N ARG A 433 19.68 -21.24 24.87
CA ARG A 433 19.63 -19.80 25.19
C ARG A 433 18.24 -19.20 25.14
N ALA A 434 17.22 -19.96 24.74
CA ALA A 434 15.84 -19.50 24.79
C ALA A 434 14.94 -20.62 25.26
N ALA A 435 13.93 -20.27 26.05
CA ALA A 435 12.86 -21.14 26.47
C ALA A 435 11.52 -20.43 26.32
N PHE A 436 10.49 -21.16 25.93
CA PHE A 436 9.13 -20.66 25.81
C PHE A 436 8.18 -21.56 26.61
N TYR A 437 7.47 -20.96 27.55
CA TYR A 437 6.62 -21.64 28.50
C TYR A 437 5.16 -21.25 28.27
N ARG A 438 4.31 -22.27 28.10
CA ARG A 438 2.86 -22.10 28.13
C ARG A 438 2.39 -22.00 29.58
N ASN A 439 1.55 -21.01 29.88
CA ASN A 439 0.86 -20.94 31.16
C ASN A 439 -0.38 -21.85 31.12
N ASN A 440 -0.63 -22.62 32.19
CA ASN A 440 -1.75 -23.57 32.25
C ASN A 440 -2.67 -23.18 33.41
N LEU A 441 -3.20 -21.96 33.40
CA LEU A 441 -4.08 -21.49 34.47
C LEU A 441 -5.44 -22.19 34.36
N ILE A 442 -6.02 -22.52 35.52
CA ILE A 442 -7.28 -23.24 35.59
C ILE A 442 -8.38 -22.29 36.07
N GLY A 443 -9.35 -22.02 35.20
CA GLY A 443 -10.56 -21.30 35.59
C GLY A 443 -10.39 -19.79 35.76
N GLY A 444 -9.32 -19.21 35.22
CA GLY A 444 -9.15 -17.77 35.10
C GLY A 444 -10.18 -17.15 34.16
N GLY A 445 -10.55 -15.90 34.43
CA GLY A 445 -11.27 -15.07 33.48
C GLY A 445 -10.38 -13.94 33.00
N PHE A 446 -10.67 -13.42 31.80
CA PHE A 446 -9.93 -12.28 31.25
C PHE A 446 -10.80 -11.28 30.51
N ILE A 447 -10.30 -10.06 30.34
CA ILE A 447 -10.81 -9.08 29.37
C ILE A 447 -9.60 -8.50 28.65
N LYS A 448 -9.58 -8.60 27.32
CA LYS A 448 -8.57 -7.92 26.50
C LYS A 448 -9.16 -6.66 25.87
N ILE A 449 -8.40 -5.58 25.84
CA ILE A 449 -8.80 -4.31 25.21
C ILE A 449 -7.89 -4.05 24.01
N LYS A 450 -8.48 -4.00 22.80
CA LYS A 450 -7.78 -3.64 21.55
C LYS A 450 -8.10 -2.20 21.19
N LEU A 451 -7.08 -1.36 21.06
CA LEU A 451 -7.25 0.08 20.85
C LEU A 451 -7.26 0.43 19.36
N ASN A 452 -8.28 1.17 18.92
CA ASN A 452 -8.39 1.71 17.56
C ASN A 452 -8.34 3.24 17.64
N THR A 453 -7.15 3.81 17.44
CA THR A 453 -6.89 5.24 17.68
C THR A 453 -6.75 6.04 16.38
N ASP A 454 -7.20 7.29 16.41
CA ASP A 454 -7.24 8.15 15.23
C ASP A 454 -7.02 9.64 15.52
N LEU A 455 -7.34 10.12 16.72
CA LEU A 455 -7.04 11.48 17.16
C LEU A 455 -5.66 11.53 17.82
N SER A 456 -5.37 10.60 18.72
CA SER A 456 -4.04 10.40 19.33
C SER A 456 -3.04 9.79 18.33
N ASN A 457 -1.89 9.30 18.82
CA ASN A 457 -0.99 8.47 18.02
C ASN A 457 -1.66 7.15 17.64
N ARG A 458 -1.40 6.67 16.42
CA ARG A 458 -2.10 5.54 15.81
C ARG A 458 -1.83 4.19 16.48
N SER A 459 -0.73 4.08 17.21
CA SER A 459 -0.39 2.91 18.03
C SER A 459 -1.08 2.92 19.40
N GLY A 460 -1.83 3.96 19.75
CA GLY A 460 -2.53 4.08 21.04
C GLY A 460 -1.63 4.19 22.27
N ILE A 461 -0.33 4.43 22.08
CA ILE A 461 0.67 4.54 23.14
C ILE A 461 0.29 5.68 24.09
N GLY A 462 0.35 5.41 25.40
CA GLY A 462 -0.03 6.35 26.47
C GLY A 462 -1.52 6.32 26.84
N THR A 463 -2.34 5.49 26.20
CA THR A 463 -3.74 5.30 26.62
C THR A 463 -3.81 4.63 28.00
N LYS A 464 -4.52 5.27 28.94
CA LYS A 464 -4.80 4.74 30.28
C LYS A 464 -6.11 3.95 30.25
N ILE A 465 -6.07 2.68 30.63
CA ILE A 465 -7.24 1.79 30.68
C ILE A 465 -7.47 1.38 32.13
N PHE A 466 -8.65 1.70 32.64
CA PHE A 466 -9.05 1.34 33.98
C PHE A 466 -10.09 0.22 33.93
N LEU A 467 -9.88 -0.83 34.70
CA LEU A 467 -10.86 -1.87 34.94
C LEU A 467 -11.37 -1.78 36.38
N THR A 468 -12.68 -1.64 36.56
CA THR A 468 -13.31 -1.61 37.88
C THR A 468 -14.17 -2.85 38.08
N GLY A 469 -13.88 -3.65 39.11
CA GLY A 469 -14.65 -4.82 39.49
C GLY A 469 -15.69 -4.50 40.56
N PHE A 470 -16.92 -4.99 40.38
CA PHE A 470 -18.06 -4.78 41.27
C PHE A 470 -18.63 -6.11 41.74
N ASP A 471 -18.97 -6.20 43.02
CA ASP A 471 -19.68 -7.36 43.55
C ASP A 471 -21.15 -7.41 43.12
N LYS A 472 -21.84 -8.51 43.46
CA LYS A 472 -23.26 -8.72 43.18
C LYS A 472 -24.22 -7.65 43.71
N ASN A 473 -23.79 -6.81 44.66
CA ASN A 473 -24.57 -5.70 45.20
C ASN A 473 -24.21 -4.36 44.54
N GLY A 474 -23.32 -4.36 43.54
CA GLY A 474 -22.82 -3.16 42.87
C GLY A 474 -21.73 -2.40 43.64
N LYS A 475 -21.13 -3.00 44.68
CA LYS A 475 -20.03 -2.36 45.42
C LYS A 475 -18.70 -2.62 44.73
N GLN A 476 -17.93 -1.56 44.46
CA GLN A 476 -16.57 -1.66 43.92
C GLN A 476 -15.66 -2.46 44.86
N LYS A 477 -14.94 -3.43 44.28
CA LYS A 477 -13.96 -4.29 44.97
C LYS A 477 -12.54 -3.80 44.77
N TYR A 478 -12.19 -3.48 43.52
CA TYR A 478 -10.88 -2.96 43.13
C TYR A 478 -11.02 -2.12 41.85
N LYS A 479 -9.98 -1.34 41.56
CA LYS A 479 -9.79 -0.64 40.29
C LYS A 479 -8.33 -0.82 39.88
N ILE A 480 -8.09 -1.37 38.70
CA ILE A 480 -6.74 -1.60 38.14
C ILE A 480 -6.55 -0.60 37.01
N VAL A 481 -5.33 -0.09 36.81
CA VAL A 481 -4.96 0.71 35.64
C VAL A 481 -3.80 0.08 34.89
N LYS A 482 -3.86 0.13 33.55
CA LYS A 482 -2.74 -0.20 32.66
C LYS A 482 -2.55 0.91 31.64
N GLU A 483 -1.29 1.17 31.28
CA GLU A 483 -0.90 2.15 30.25
C GLU A 483 -0.40 1.41 29.01
N ALA A 484 -1.00 1.69 27.85
CA ALA A 484 -0.64 1.04 26.59
C ALA A 484 0.75 1.51 26.10
N GLY A 485 1.62 0.56 25.77
CA GLY A 485 2.93 0.83 25.15
C GLY A 485 3.94 1.57 26.03
N LEU A 486 3.62 1.91 27.28
CA LEU A 486 4.49 2.62 28.23
C LEU A 486 5.08 1.69 29.30
N GLY A 487 5.97 2.23 30.14
CA GLY A 487 6.50 1.54 31.33
C GLY A 487 7.64 0.54 31.14
N SER A 488 8.39 0.59 30.05
CA SER A 488 9.31 -0.49 29.62
C SER A 488 10.64 -0.59 30.37
N SER A 489 11.13 -1.83 30.40
CA SER A 489 12.50 -2.27 30.68
C SER A 489 13.39 -2.07 29.43
N PRO A 490 14.72 -1.88 29.55
CA PRO A 490 15.59 -1.40 28.45
C PRO A 490 15.60 -2.26 27.17
N MET A 491 15.21 -3.54 27.25
CA MET A 491 15.28 -4.52 26.15
C MET A 491 13.92 -5.09 25.72
N LEU A 492 12.82 -4.69 26.36
CA LEU A 492 11.48 -5.22 26.08
C LEU A 492 10.55 -4.07 25.76
N ALA A 493 10.03 -4.06 24.54
CA ALA A 493 8.79 -3.34 24.27
C ALA A 493 7.64 -4.23 24.75
N THR A 494 6.69 -3.62 25.46
CA THR A 494 5.41 -4.27 25.75
C THR A 494 4.54 -4.27 24.52
N ASP A 495 3.73 -5.30 24.36
CA ASP A 495 2.62 -5.29 23.42
C ASP A 495 1.79 -4.01 23.61
N PHE A 496 1.71 -3.19 22.56
CA PHE A 496 0.89 -1.96 22.50
C PHE A 496 -0.42 -2.19 21.74
N THR A 497 -0.62 -3.38 21.19
CA THR A 497 -1.75 -3.70 20.30
C THR A 497 -2.98 -4.14 21.09
N SER A 498 -2.77 -4.90 22.17
CA SER A 498 -3.82 -5.37 23.06
C SER A 498 -3.40 -5.32 24.53
N ILE A 499 -4.34 -4.98 25.41
CA ILE A 499 -4.08 -4.87 26.86
C ILE A 499 -4.93 -5.89 27.60
N HIS A 500 -4.24 -6.85 28.23
CA HIS A 500 -4.84 -7.94 29.00
C HIS A 500 -5.21 -7.51 30.42
N PHE A 501 -6.37 -7.96 30.92
CA PHE A 501 -6.74 -7.88 32.33
C PHE A 501 -7.21 -9.26 32.81
N GLY A 502 -6.57 -9.79 33.83
CA GLY A 502 -7.08 -10.92 34.60
C GLY A 502 -8.26 -10.48 35.47
N ILE A 503 -9.28 -11.35 35.56
CA ILE A 503 -10.51 -11.05 36.28
C ILE A 503 -11.07 -12.24 37.07
N ASP A 504 -11.71 -11.92 38.20
CA ASP A 504 -12.61 -12.82 38.91
C ASP A 504 -13.96 -12.87 38.20
N THR A 505 -14.30 -14.03 37.63
CA THR A 505 -15.56 -14.25 36.90
C THR A 505 -16.82 -14.14 37.78
N ALA A 506 -16.67 -14.11 39.11
CA ALA A 506 -17.77 -13.88 40.04
C ALA A 506 -18.16 -12.38 40.19
N LEU A 507 -17.33 -11.47 39.68
CA LEU A 507 -17.60 -10.03 39.69
C LEU A 507 -18.21 -9.56 38.36
N THR A 508 -18.76 -8.34 38.38
CA THR A 508 -19.16 -7.60 37.18
C THR A 508 -18.22 -6.44 36.95
N TYR A 509 -18.04 -6.02 35.71
CA TYR A 509 -16.97 -5.08 35.36
C TYR A 509 -17.48 -3.81 34.66
N SER A 510 -16.67 -2.76 34.76
CA SER A 510 -16.72 -1.58 33.89
C SER A 510 -15.32 -1.24 33.45
N VAL A 511 -15.14 -0.97 32.16
CA VAL A 511 -13.87 -0.54 31.58
C VAL A 511 -13.98 0.93 31.21
N GLU A 512 -13.04 1.74 31.68
CA GLU A 512 -12.87 3.15 31.32
C GLU A 512 -11.57 3.29 30.53
N VAL A 513 -11.65 3.77 29.29
CA VAL A 513 -10.48 4.00 28.42
C VAL A 513 -10.30 5.51 28.27
N LYS A 514 -9.13 6.02 28.64
CA LYS A 514 -8.75 7.44 28.54
C LYS A 514 -7.58 7.59 27.57
N PHE A 515 -7.87 8.14 26.40
CA PHE A 515 -6.89 8.37 25.34
C PHE A 515 -6.07 9.65 25.61
N PRO A 516 -4.83 9.74 25.10
CA PRO A 516 -4.00 10.95 25.19
C PRO A 516 -4.69 12.22 24.65
N SER A 517 -5.53 12.08 23.62
CA SER A 517 -6.36 13.18 23.08
C SER A 517 -7.35 13.80 24.08
N GLY A 518 -7.56 13.17 25.23
CA GLY A 518 -8.56 13.54 26.24
C GLY A 518 -9.94 12.92 26.00
N VAL A 519 -10.11 12.14 24.93
CA VAL A 519 -11.33 11.34 24.73
C VAL A 519 -11.41 10.23 25.76
N TYR A 520 -12.61 10.00 26.30
CA TYR A 520 -12.90 8.91 27.23
C TYR A 520 -14.00 8.00 26.68
N LYS A 521 -13.88 6.70 26.96
CA LYS A 521 -14.90 5.68 26.66
C LYS A 521 -15.20 4.89 27.92
N ILE A 522 -16.46 4.53 28.09
CA ILE A 522 -16.90 3.66 29.19
C ILE A 522 -17.66 2.50 28.58
N ILE A 523 -17.25 1.28 28.94
CA ILE A 523 -17.90 0.04 28.57
C ILE A 523 -18.44 -0.56 29.86
N ASN A 524 -19.76 -0.53 29.98
CA ASN A 524 -20.43 -1.13 31.13
C ASN A 524 -20.71 -2.59 30.83
N GLN A 525 -20.37 -3.48 31.76
CA GLN A 525 -20.56 -4.92 31.62
C GLN A 525 -19.89 -5.47 30.34
N PRO A 526 -18.56 -5.29 30.19
CA PRO A 526 -17.80 -5.91 29.11
C PRO A 526 -18.03 -7.43 29.12
N GLU A 527 -18.06 -8.03 27.94
CA GLU A 527 -18.08 -9.49 27.83
C GLU A 527 -16.76 -10.05 28.35
N ILE A 528 -16.85 -11.00 29.28
CA ILE A 528 -15.69 -11.71 29.83
C ILE A 528 -15.17 -12.74 28.81
N ASN A 529 -13.89 -13.06 28.92
CA ASN A 529 -13.14 -13.98 28.07
C ASN A 529 -13.19 -13.60 26.59
N LYS A 530 -13.06 -12.29 26.33
CA LYS A 530 -13.07 -11.73 24.97
C LYS A 530 -12.14 -10.55 24.85
N THR A 531 -11.72 -10.32 23.60
CA THR A 531 -11.11 -9.07 23.14
C THR A 531 -12.21 -8.08 22.77
N ILE A 532 -12.13 -6.87 23.32
CA ILE A 532 -13.07 -5.78 23.08
C ILE A 532 -12.33 -4.67 22.35
N GLU A 533 -12.82 -4.35 21.16
CA GLU A 533 -12.31 -3.24 20.37
C GLU A 533 -12.87 -1.91 20.86
N VAL A 534 -11.99 -0.95 21.08
CA VAL A 534 -12.34 0.39 21.55
C VAL A 534 -11.84 1.43 20.55
N TYR A 535 -12.78 2.05 19.85
CA TYR A 535 -12.50 3.15 18.94
C TYR A 535 -12.46 4.48 19.69
N GLU A 536 -11.38 5.24 19.49
CA GLU A 536 -11.20 6.58 20.04
C GLU A 536 -12.30 7.53 19.54
N SER A 537 -12.46 7.69 18.22
CA SER A 537 -13.67 8.29 17.65
C SER A 537 -14.76 7.25 17.31
N SER A 538 -15.91 7.67 16.77
CA SER A 538 -16.90 6.70 16.29
C SER A 538 -16.38 6.01 15.02
N GLN A 539 -16.70 4.74 14.77
CA GLN A 539 -16.21 3.99 13.59
C GLN A 539 -16.29 4.79 12.26
N PRO A 540 -17.40 5.47 11.90
CA PRO A 540 -17.44 6.29 10.69
C PRO A 540 -16.48 7.49 10.72
N SER A 541 -16.31 8.12 11.88
CA SER A 541 -15.38 9.25 12.07
C SER A 541 -13.94 8.78 12.02
N HIS A 542 -13.66 7.58 12.56
CA HIS A 542 -12.35 6.96 12.60
C HIS A 542 -11.78 6.80 11.19
N SER A 543 -12.56 6.20 10.28
CA SER A 543 -12.15 6.08 8.88
C SER A 543 -11.96 7.44 8.19
N LEU A 544 -12.81 8.43 8.49
CA LEU A 544 -12.70 9.78 7.90
C LEU A 544 -11.45 10.53 8.40
N ILE A 545 -11.15 10.45 9.68
CA ILE A 545 -9.98 11.09 10.31
C ILE A 545 -8.69 10.46 9.79
N LEU A 546 -8.61 9.13 9.77
CA LEU A 546 -7.44 8.43 9.21
C LEU A 546 -7.24 8.72 7.72
N THR A 547 -8.32 8.80 6.94
CA THR A 547 -8.24 9.23 5.53
C THR A 547 -7.70 10.66 5.41
N GLY A 548 -8.15 11.56 6.29
CA GLY A 548 -7.63 12.93 6.37
C GLY A 548 -6.15 12.99 6.74
N LYS A 549 -5.70 12.22 7.75
CA LYS A 549 -4.28 12.09 8.14
C LYS A 549 -3.45 11.53 6.98
N SER A 550 -3.92 10.49 6.30
CA SER A 550 -3.27 9.92 5.12
C SER A 550 -3.12 10.94 3.98
N PHE A 551 -4.16 11.74 3.71
CA PHE A 551 -4.08 12.83 2.73
C PHE A 551 -3.09 13.93 3.12
N ASN A 552 -3.11 14.35 4.40
CA ASN A 552 -2.17 15.36 4.91
C ASN A 552 -0.71 14.88 4.79
N ARG A 553 -0.47 13.62 5.15
CA ARG A 553 0.83 12.99 4.98
C ARG A 553 1.30 12.98 3.53
N THR A 554 0.43 12.63 2.59
CA THR A 554 0.75 12.69 1.15
C THR A 554 1.18 14.10 0.76
N LEU A 555 0.53 15.15 1.29
CA LEU A 555 0.94 16.54 1.07
C LEU A 555 2.32 16.88 1.68
N LEU A 556 2.65 16.34 2.85
CA LEU A 556 3.96 16.53 3.49
C LEU A 556 5.09 15.83 2.73
N LEU A 557 4.83 14.65 2.19
CA LEU A 557 5.81 13.87 1.41
C LEU A 557 6.07 14.45 0.02
N ILE A 558 5.17 15.32 -0.49
CA ILE A 558 5.33 15.97 -1.79
C ILE A 558 6.51 16.95 -1.76
N SER A 559 7.47 16.71 -2.66
CA SER A 559 8.49 17.71 -2.97
C SER A 559 7.88 18.82 -3.83
N TRP A 560 7.49 19.91 -3.18
CA TRP A 560 6.89 21.08 -3.83
C TRP A 560 7.74 21.63 -4.99
N GLN A 561 9.06 21.50 -4.91
CA GLN A 561 9.97 21.90 -5.98
C GLN A 561 9.81 21.02 -7.24
N ILE A 562 9.71 19.71 -7.06
CA ILE A 562 9.51 18.75 -8.16
C ILE A 562 8.11 18.93 -8.76
N GLU A 563 7.08 19.07 -7.92
CA GLU A 563 5.70 19.28 -8.40
C GLU A 563 5.52 20.63 -9.09
N PHE A 564 6.20 21.68 -8.61
CA PHE A 564 6.23 22.97 -9.30
C PHE A 564 6.90 22.87 -10.67
N ILE A 565 7.99 22.11 -10.80
CA ILE A 565 8.65 21.85 -12.10
C ILE A 565 7.72 21.07 -13.03
N LYS A 566 7.06 20.02 -12.54
CA LYS A 566 6.06 19.24 -13.32
C LYS A 566 4.90 20.13 -13.79
N LEU A 567 4.37 20.98 -12.91
CA LEU A 567 3.33 21.95 -13.24
C LEU A 567 3.81 22.93 -14.32
N LEU A 568 5.02 23.46 -14.20
CA LEU A 568 5.61 24.37 -15.18
C LEU A 568 5.77 23.69 -16.55
N PHE A 569 6.20 22.44 -16.57
CA PHE A 569 6.29 21.62 -17.79
C PHE A 569 4.91 21.39 -18.41
N PHE A 570 3.90 21.09 -17.61
CA PHE A 570 2.53 20.89 -18.08
C PHE A 570 1.93 22.17 -18.68
N VAL A 571 2.13 23.31 -18.01
CA VAL A 571 1.73 24.63 -18.52
C VAL A 571 2.43 24.95 -19.85
N LEU A 572 3.72 24.63 -19.97
CA LEU A 572 4.50 24.83 -21.20
C LEU A 572 4.01 23.95 -22.35
N LEU A 573 3.83 22.64 -22.10
CA LEU A 573 3.32 21.67 -23.06
C LEU A 573 1.92 22.10 -23.53
N PHE A 574 1.08 22.55 -22.60
CA PHE A 574 -0.26 23.02 -22.90
C PHE A 574 -0.26 24.32 -23.72
N TYR A 575 0.60 25.28 -23.40
CA TYR A 575 0.78 26.50 -24.18
C TYR A 575 1.18 26.19 -25.64
N ILE A 576 2.06 25.22 -25.85
CA ILE A 576 2.48 24.75 -27.18
C ILE A 576 1.28 24.14 -27.94
N LEU A 577 0.53 23.25 -27.31
CA LEU A 577 -0.65 22.60 -27.89
C LEU A 577 -1.77 23.62 -28.21
N PHE A 578 -1.99 24.59 -27.33
CA PHE A 578 -2.96 25.67 -27.54
C PHE A 578 -2.56 26.58 -28.71
N LYS A 579 -1.27 26.97 -28.79
CA LYS A 579 -0.72 27.72 -29.93
C LYS A 579 -0.84 26.96 -31.25
N TYR A 580 -0.63 25.65 -31.24
CA TYR A 580 -0.78 24.80 -32.42
C TYR A 580 -2.24 24.67 -32.85
N GLY A 581 -3.17 24.48 -31.90
CA GLY A 581 -4.61 24.38 -32.15
C GLY A 581 -5.23 25.66 -32.72
N ILE A 582 -4.74 26.84 -32.32
CA ILE A 582 -5.20 28.14 -32.84
C ILE A 582 -4.80 28.37 -34.30
N LYS A 583 -3.71 27.75 -34.78
CA LYS A 583 -3.23 27.92 -36.16
C LYS A 583 -3.98 27.07 -37.20
N THR A 584 -4.82 26.13 -36.77
CA THR A 584 -5.63 25.32 -37.68
C THR A 584 -7.01 25.96 -37.94
N LYS A 585 -7.65 25.70 -39.08
CA LYS A 585 -8.98 26.25 -39.47
C LYS A 585 -10.13 25.92 -38.49
N ALA A 586 -9.87 25.19 -37.39
CA ALA A 586 -10.83 24.73 -36.39
C ALA A 586 -10.94 25.63 -35.13
N GLY A 587 -10.43 26.87 -35.16
CA GLY A 587 -10.27 27.73 -33.97
C GLY A 587 -11.53 28.02 -33.12
N LYS A 588 -12.75 27.89 -33.66
CA LYS A 588 -14.00 28.05 -32.88
C LYS A 588 -14.45 26.77 -32.15
N PHE A 589 -14.11 25.59 -32.68
CA PHE A 589 -14.48 24.30 -32.10
C PHE A 589 -13.51 23.87 -31.00
N VAL A 590 -12.21 24.15 -31.22
CA VAL A 590 -11.12 24.00 -30.24
C VAL A 590 -11.46 24.76 -28.93
N LYS A 591 -11.95 25.99 -28.99
CA LYS A 591 -12.31 26.75 -27.78
C LYS A 591 -13.44 26.13 -26.93
N LYS A 592 -14.35 25.34 -27.51
CA LYS A 592 -15.54 24.82 -26.81
C LYS A 592 -15.31 23.47 -26.13
N ILE A 593 -14.31 22.71 -26.59
CA ILE A 593 -13.95 21.38 -26.06
C ILE A 593 -12.74 21.47 -25.12
N TYR A 594 -11.83 22.42 -25.34
CA TYR A 594 -10.62 22.51 -24.54
C TYR A 594 -10.91 22.93 -23.09
N THR A 595 -11.94 23.75 -22.82
CA THR A 595 -12.29 24.14 -21.43
C THR A 595 -12.73 22.95 -20.55
N PRO A 596 -13.64 22.06 -20.99
CA PRO A 596 -13.95 20.85 -20.22
C PRO A 596 -12.79 19.84 -20.22
N ALA A 597 -12.00 19.73 -21.29
CA ALA A 597 -10.80 18.89 -21.29
C ALA A 597 -9.74 19.39 -20.28
N ILE A 598 -9.60 20.71 -20.09
CA ILE A 598 -8.77 21.33 -19.05
C ILE A 598 -9.26 20.90 -17.67
N LEU A 599 -10.57 20.96 -17.41
CA LEU A 599 -11.14 20.55 -16.11
C LEU A 599 -10.94 19.05 -15.86
N ILE A 600 -11.10 18.21 -16.87
CA ILE A 600 -10.90 16.75 -16.76
C ILE A 600 -9.42 16.41 -16.56
N LEU A 601 -8.50 17.06 -17.28
CA LEU A 601 -7.06 16.84 -17.10
C LEU A 601 -6.55 17.40 -15.78
N PHE A 602 -7.08 18.53 -15.31
CA PHE A 602 -6.80 19.06 -13.98
C PHE A 602 -7.32 18.13 -12.88
N TYR A 603 -8.51 17.55 -13.07
CA TYR A 603 -9.07 16.55 -12.17
C TYR A 603 -8.29 15.23 -12.19
N ALA A 604 -7.85 14.76 -13.37
CA ALA A 604 -6.97 13.61 -13.51
C ALA A 604 -5.57 13.86 -12.93
N PHE A 605 -5.07 15.09 -12.99
CA PHE A 605 -3.83 15.51 -12.35
C PHE A 605 -3.96 15.53 -10.81
N LEU A 606 -5.08 16.03 -10.28
CA LEU A 606 -5.40 15.93 -8.86
C LEU A 606 -5.46 14.47 -8.40
N ILE A 607 -6.14 13.59 -9.16
CA ILE A 607 -6.18 12.14 -8.91
C ILE A 607 -4.77 11.52 -9.00
N HIS A 608 -3.98 11.88 -10.00
CA HIS A 608 -2.60 11.37 -10.15
C HIS A 608 -1.70 11.77 -8.98
N LEU A 609 -1.81 13.02 -8.49
CA LEU A 609 -1.19 13.47 -7.24
C LEU A 609 -1.68 12.69 -6.01
N THR A 610 -2.90 12.15 -6.05
CA THR A 610 -3.46 11.35 -4.94
C THR A 610 -3.06 9.88 -5.00
N VAL A 611 -2.59 9.38 -6.16
CA VAL A 611 -2.46 7.95 -6.45
C VAL A 611 -1.02 7.47 -6.59
N GLU A 612 -0.03 8.34 -6.83
CA GLU A 612 1.38 7.89 -6.87
C GLU A 612 2.03 7.74 -5.49
N SER A 613 1.55 6.75 -4.75
CA SER A 613 2.36 5.88 -3.89
C SER A 613 2.60 4.57 -4.64
N GLU A 614 3.75 4.52 -5.31
CA GLU A 614 4.48 3.34 -5.81
C GLU A 614 4.04 2.62 -7.13
N ILE A 615 5.08 2.34 -7.96
CA ILE A 615 5.19 1.44 -9.13
C ILE A 615 5.12 2.04 -10.56
N TYR A 616 6.25 1.84 -11.27
CA TYR A 616 6.72 2.41 -12.54
C TYR A 616 6.03 1.97 -13.85
N LEU A 617 4.76 1.54 -13.84
CA LEU A 617 4.04 1.20 -15.09
C LEU A 617 3.01 2.25 -15.53
N SER A 618 2.88 3.35 -14.78
CA SER A 618 1.86 4.39 -15.00
C SER A 618 2.13 5.30 -16.21
N ILE A 619 3.40 5.45 -16.63
CA ILE A 619 3.77 6.41 -17.67
C ILE A 619 3.21 5.99 -19.04
N ILE A 620 3.30 4.69 -19.39
CA ILE A 620 2.89 4.19 -20.70
C ILE A 620 1.35 4.13 -20.81
N VAL A 621 0.68 3.62 -19.78
CA VAL A 621 -0.77 3.41 -19.82
C VAL A 621 -1.53 4.73 -19.66
N SER A 622 -1.04 5.65 -18.82
CA SER A 622 -1.76 6.90 -18.52
C SER A 622 -1.45 8.04 -19.47
N TYR A 623 -0.26 8.05 -20.11
CA TYR A 623 0.16 9.16 -20.95
C TYR A 623 0.36 8.75 -22.41
N VAL A 624 0.97 7.60 -22.69
CA VAL A 624 1.24 7.18 -24.08
C VAL A 624 -0.02 6.66 -24.76
N LEU A 625 -0.81 5.80 -24.10
CA LEU A 625 -2.02 5.22 -24.68
C LEU A 625 -3.10 6.28 -25.02
N PRO A 626 -3.40 7.26 -24.15
CA PRO A 626 -4.36 8.31 -24.48
C PRO A 626 -3.83 9.28 -25.53
N SER A 627 -2.52 9.58 -25.54
CA SER A 627 -1.89 10.43 -26.55
C SER A 627 -1.90 9.76 -27.94
N VAL A 628 -1.63 8.45 -28.00
CA VAL A 628 -1.73 7.65 -29.24
C VAL A 628 -3.20 7.54 -29.67
N GLY A 629 -4.12 7.27 -28.74
CA GLY A 629 -5.56 7.26 -29.00
C GLY A 629 -6.08 8.60 -29.53
N PHE A 630 -5.58 9.72 -28.99
CA PHE A 630 -5.89 11.07 -29.44
C PHE A 630 -5.36 11.35 -30.85
N LEU A 631 -4.12 10.95 -31.15
CA LEU A 631 -3.55 11.07 -32.50
C LEU A 631 -4.34 10.25 -33.52
N VAL A 632 -4.76 9.03 -33.17
CA VAL A 632 -5.62 8.17 -34.00
C VAL A 632 -7.01 8.79 -34.18
N PHE A 633 -7.60 9.37 -33.12
CA PHE A 633 -8.88 10.05 -33.18
C PHE A 633 -8.82 11.27 -34.11
N VAL A 634 -7.82 12.15 -33.94
CA VAL A 634 -7.59 13.33 -34.79
C VAL A 634 -7.49 12.91 -36.26
N LYS A 635 -6.69 11.88 -36.55
CA LYS A 635 -6.56 11.33 -37.91
C LYS A 635 -7.89 10.81 -38.45
N LYS A 636 -8.65 10.01 -37.69
CA LYS A 636 -9.98 9.54 -38.12
C LYS A 636 -10.99 10.65 -38.32
N THR A 637 -10.99 11.70 -37.49
CA THR A 637 -11.88 12.86 -37.69
C THR A 637 -11.47 13.70 -38.89
N SER A 638 -10.17 13.83 -39.18
CA SER A 638 -9.67 14.46 -40.40
C SER A 638 -10.15 13.69 -41.64
N ASP A 639 -9.97 12.37 -41.66
CA ASP A 639 -10.42 11.49 -42.73
C ASP A 639 -11.96 11.53 -42.91
N TYR A 640 -12.70 11.70 -41.82
CA TYR A 640 -14.16 11.81 -41.85
C TYR A 640 -14.64 13.13 -42.46
N ILE A 641 -13.96 14.24 -42.16
CA ILE A 641 -14.26 15.56 -42.73
C ILE A 641 -13.93 15.56 -44.23
N GLU A 642 -12.81 14.95 -44.63
CA GLU A 642 -12.42 14.85 -46.05
C GLU A 642 -13.43 14.02 -46.88
N ARG A 643 -14.00 12.95 -46.29
CA ARG A 643 -15.09 12.17 -46.90
C ARG A 643 -16.43 12.92 -47.02
N LYS A 644 -16.61 14.02 -46.28
CA LYS A 644 -17.83 14.84 -46.38
C LYS A 644 -17.68 15.92 -47.46
N GLU A 645 -16.46 16.39 -47.69
CA GLU A 645 -16.11 17.26 -48.82
C GLU A 645 -16.11 16.52 -50.17
N SER A 646 -15.89 15.20 -50.19
CA SER A 646 -15.94 14.37 -51.41
C SER A 646 -17.31 14.29 -52.10
N LYS A 647 -18.32 15.04 -51.61
CA LYS A 647 -19.63 15.17 -52.27
C LYS A 647 -19.70 16.35 -53.25
N TYR A 648 -18.66 17.17 -53.36
CA TYR A 648 -18.65 18.32 -54.26
C TYR A 648 -17.43 18.31 -55.17
N ILE A 649 -17.63 18.60 -56.46
CA ILE A 649 -16.59 18.99 -57.41
C ILE A 649 -16.91 20.41 -57.84
N SER A 650 -16.06 21.38 -57.47
CA SER A 650 -16.41 22.81 -57.58
C SER A 650 -17.75 23.07 -56.86
N HIS A 651 -18.74 23.62 -57.56
CA HIS A 651 -20.09 23.86 -57.07
C HIS A 651 -21.08 22.74 -57.45
N TYR A 652 -20.62 21.65 -58.08
CA TYR A 652 -21.45 20.51 -58.43
C TYR A 652 -21.52 19.50 -57.29
N LYS A 653 -22.72 19.26 -56.78
CA LYS A 653 -22.99 18.25 -55.75
C LYS A 653 -23.19 16.88 -56.39
N ILE A 654 -22.27 15.95 -56.16
CA ILE A 654 -22.32 14.58 -56.68
C ILE A 654 -23.51 13.83 -56.08
N LEU A 655 -24.30 13.17 -56.94
CA LEU A 655 -25.43 12.33 -56.57
C LEU A 655 -25.08 10.83 -56.70
N GLU A 656 -24.67 10.39 -57.89
CA GLU A 656 -24.37 8.99 -58.22
C GLU A 656 -23.33 8.90 -59.35
N ILE A 657 -22.66 7.75 -59.49
CA ILE A 657 -21.74 7.46 -60.60
C ILE A 657 -22.56 6.94 -61.78
N LEU A 658 -22.38 7.52 -62.96
CA LEU A 658 -23.04 7.10 -64.20
C LEU A 658 -22.19 6.13 -65.01
N GLY A 659 -20.86 6.23 -64.93
CA GLY A 659 -19.95 5.31 -65.63
C GLY A 659 -18.48 5.59 -65.33
N VAL A 660 -17.65 4.57 -65.48
CA VAL A 660 -16.19 4.63 -65.32
C VAL A 660 -15.54 4.19 -66.63
N GLY A 661 -14.75 5.05 -67.25
CA GLY A 661 -14.07 4.79 -68.51
C GLY A 661 -12.58 5.12 -68.49
N GLY A 662 -11.85 4.76 -69.55
CA GLY A 662 -10.40 4.98 -69.62
C GLY A 662 -9.95 6.45 -69.60
N THR A 663 -10.86 7.38 -69.96
CA THR A 663 -10.60 8.83 -69.94
C THR A 663 -11.03 9.52 -68.65
N GLY A 664 -11.74 8.84 -67.75
CA GLY A 664 -12.25 9.42 -66.51
C GLY A 664 -13.54 8.80 -65.99
N GLU A 665 -14.00 9.32 -64.87
CA GLU A 665 -15.26 8.93 -64.20
C GLU A 665 -16.36 9.95 -64.49
N VAL A 666 -17.59 9.49 -64.76
CA VAL A 666 -18.75 10.35 -65.03
C VAL A 666 -19.73 10.24 -63.89
N PHE A 667 -20.12 11.38 -63.34
CA PHE A 667 -21.06 11.50 -62.23
C PHE A 667 -22.32 12.22 -62.66
N LYS A 668 -23.46 11.83 -62.10
CA LYS A 668 -24.66 12.67 -62.06
C LYS A 668 -24.51 13.64 -60.89
N ALA A 669 -24.71 14.91 -61.14
CA ALA A 669 -24.58 15.95 -60.13
C ALA A 669 -25.69 16.98 -60.22
N VAL A 670 -25.88 17.75 -59.16
CA VAL A 670 -26.69 18.97 -59.16
C VAL A 670 -25.75 20.16 -59.18
N ASP A 671 -25.89 21.01 -60.19
CA ASP A 671 -25.36 22.36 -60.14
C ASP A 671 -26.10 23.12 -59.04
N VAL A 672 -25.42 23.46 -57.94
CA VAL A 672 -26.09 24.15 -56.83
C VAL A 672 -26.39 25.62 -57.13
N ASN A 673 -25.75 26.21 -58.14
CA ASN A 673 -25.98 27.60 -58.54
C ASN A 673 -27.24 27.71 -59.40
N GLU A 674 -27.40 26.82 -60.37
CA GLU A 674 -28.56 26.80 -61.28
C GLU A 674 -29.68 25.84 -60.83
N ASN A 675 -29.43 25.04 -59.79
CA ASN A 675 -30.30 23.97 -59.29
C ASN A 675 -30.74 22.99 -60.39
N LYS A 676 -29.81 22.62 -61.27
CA LYS A 676 -30.04 21.79 -62.46
C LYS A 676 -29.25 20.48 -62.39
N ILE A 677 -29.85 19.38 -62.85
CA ILE A 677 -29.15 18.10 -62.99
C ILE A 677 -28.21 18.17 -64.19
N VAL A 678 -26.94 17.80 -63.96
CA VAL A 678 -25.87 17.78 -64.96
C VAL A 678 -25.08 16.49 -64.88
N ALA A 679 -24.37 16.15 -65.95
CA ALA A 679 -23.34 15.12 -65.95
C ALA A 679 -21.97 15.78 -65.78
N VAL A 680 -21.17 15.34 -64.81
CA VAL A 680 -19.81 15.85 -64.53
C VAL A 680 -18.81 14.74 -64.78
N LYS A 681 -17.96 14.90 -65.79
CA LYS A 681 -16.87 13.97 -66.10
C LYS A 681 -15.57 14.46 -65.49
N VAL A 682 -15.00 13.70 -64.55
CA VAL A 682 -13.69 13.95 -63.95
C VAL A 682 -12.62 13.26 -64.78
N LEU A 683 -11.66 14.02 -65.28
CA LEU A 683 -10.63 13.53 -66.19
C LEU A 683 -9.53 12.78 -65.42
N ASN A 684 -8.98 11.72 -66.04
CA ASN A 684 -7.90 10.94 -65.43
C ASN A 684 -6.63 11.82 -65.23
N PRO A 685 -6.09 11.93 -63.99
CA PRO A 685 -4.92 12.75 -63.70
C PRO A 685 -3.66 12.39 -64.50
N GLN A 686 -3.53 11.14 -64.95
CA GLN A 686 -2.37 10.71 -65.76
C GLN A 686 -2.34 11.34 -67.16
N LEU A 687 -3.51 11.68 -67.72
CA LEU A 687 -3.63 12.37 -69.01
C LEU A 687 -3.28 13.87 -68.90
N MET A 688 -3.25 14.39 -67.67
CA MET A 688 -3.04 15.81 -67.35
C MET A 688 -1.63 16.09 -66.80
N LYS A 689 -0.64 15.21 -67.03
CA LYS A 689 0.75 15.45 -66.58
C LYS A 689 1.58 16.35 -67.51
N ASP A 690 1.19 16.44 -68.77
CA ASP A 690 1.91 17.18 -69.80
C ASP A 690 1.25 18.54 -70.05
N GLU A 691 1.99 19.63 -69.82
CA GLU A 691 1.52 21.02 -69.95
C GLU A 691 1.08 21.38 -71.38
N GLU A 692 1.64 20.72 -72.40
CA GLU A 692 1.23 20.93 -73.80
C GLU A 692 -0.16 20.31 -74.07
N ASN A 693 -0.39 19.10 -73.55
CA ASN A 693 -1.70 18.45 -73.62
C ASN A 693 -2.76 19.22 -72.83
N LYS A 694 -2.43 19.77 -71.64
CA LYS A 694 -3.37 20.60 -70.86
C LYS A 694 -3.81 21.85 -71.62
N LYS A 695 -2.87 22.60 -72.21
CA LYS A 695 -3.19 23.83 -72.97
C LYS A 695 -4.10 23.53 -74.15
N ARG A 696 -3.82 22.45 -74.87
CA ARG A 696 -4.63 21.99 -76.00
C ARG A 696 -6.04 21.56 -75.57
N LEU A 697 -6.14 20.76 -74.52
CA LEU A 697 -7.41 20.26 -74.00
C LEU A 697 -8.31 21.40 -73.51
N ASN A 698 -7.73 22.43 -72.89
CA ASN A 698 -8.43 23.66 -72.54
C ASN A 698 -8.91 24.46 -73.75
N SER A 699 -8.13 24.55 -74.84
CA SER A 699 -8.57 25.19 -76.09
C SER A 699 -9.66 24.41 -76.82
N GLU A 700 -9.57 23.08 -76.85
CA GLU A 700 -10.61 22.22 -77.43
C GLU A 700 -11.89 22.26 -76.58
N GLY A 701 -11.79 22.21 -75.25
CA GLY A 701 -12.94 22.35 -74.34
C GLY A 701 -13.71 23.66 -74.51
N ARG A 702 -13.01 24.78 -74.75
CA ARG A 702 -13.64 26.07 -75.07
C ARG A 702 -14.36 26.05 -76.42
N LEU A 703 -13.79 25.42 -77.44
CA LEU A 703 -14.44 25.24 -78.75
C LEU A 703 -15.72 24.39 -78.61
N LEU A 704 -15.67 23.30 -77.82
CA LEU A 704 -16.83 22.45 -77.54
C LEU A 704 -17.95 23.20 -76.81
N SER A 705 -17.61 24.03 -75.82
CA SER A 705 -18.60 24.87 -75.10
C SER A 705 -19.34 25.88 -75.98
N SER A 706 -18.77 26.22 -77.15
CA SER A 706 -19.36 27.15 -78.12
C SER A 706 -20.29 26.48 -79.16
N MET A 707 -20.39 25.14 -79.15
CA MET A 707 -21.29 24.41 -80.04
C MET A 707 -22.70 24.34 -79.46
N ASN A 708 -23.69 24.71 -80.28
CA ASN A 708 -25.09 24.64 -79.92
C ASN A 708 -25.88 24.06 -81.09
N HIS A 709 -26.06 22.74 -81.09
CA HIS A 709 -26.76 22.01 -82.14
C HIS A 709 -27.61 20.91 -81.49
N PRO A 710 -28.86 20.66 -81.97
CA PRO A 710 -29.78 19.71 -81.33
C PRO A 710 -29.26 18.27 -81.28
N ASN A 711 -28.28 17.91 -82.13
CA ASN A 711 -27.67 16.57 -82.15
C ASN A 711 -26.26 16.48 -81.54
N ILE A 712 -25.83 17.48 -80.77
CA ILE A 712 -24.52 17.52 -80.09
C ILE A 712 -24.78 17.76 -78.61
N VAL A 713 -24.07 17.04 -77.73
CA VAL A 713 -24.19 17.25 -76.28
C VAL A 713 -23.74 18.66 -75.90
N LYS A 714 -24.57 19.36 -75.13
CA LYS A 714 -24.27 20.71 -74.64
C LYS A 714 -23.30 20.63 -73.46
N VAL A 715 -22.11 21.21 -73.63
CA VAL A 715 -21.12 21.39 -72.57
C VAL A 715 -21.37 22.74 -71.89
N PHE A 716 -21.55 22.73 -70.56
CA PHE A 716 -21.77 23.93 -69.76
C PHE A 716 -20.46 24.55 -69.30
N GLU A 717 -19.56 23.74 -68.76
CA GLU A 717 -18.32 24.21 -68.16
C GLU A 717 -17.18 23.21 -68.38
N PHE A 718 -16.00 23.75 -68.64
CA PHE A 718 -14.74 23.05 -68.43
C PHE A 718 -14.02 23.76 -67.28
N GLY A 719 -13.79 23.05 -66.17
CA GLY A 719 -13.28 23.64 -64.94
C GLY A 719 -12.13 22.85 -64.34
N GLU A 720 -11.35 23.54 -63.50
CA GLU A 720 -10.24 22.95 -62.76
C GLU A 720 -10.34 23.34 -61.29
N THR A 721 -10.21 22.35 -60.41
CA THR A 721 -10.07 22.51 -58.96
C THR A 721 -8.65 22.11 -58.57
N GLU A 722 -8.23 22.38 -57.32
CA GLU A 722 -6.91 21.97 -56.83
C GLU A 722 -6.63 20.46 -56.99
N LYS A 723 -7.68 19.62 -57.06
CA LYS A 723 -7.57 18.15 -57.11
C LYS A 723 -8.03 17.51 -58.43
N HIS A 724 -8.87 18.19 -59.23
CA HIS A 724 -9.55 17.58 -60.38
C HIS A 724 -9.76 18.57 -61.53
N SER A 725 -9.50 18.15 -62.77
CA SER A 725 -10.04 18.77 -63.98
C SER A 725 -11.34 18.06 -64.36
N PHE A 726 -12.39 18.82 -64.70
CA PHE A 726 -13.72 18.27 -64.95
C PHE A 726 -14.43 18.96 -66.12
N VAL A 727 -15.39 18.24 -66.71
CA VAL A 727 -16.30 18.74 -67.75
C VAL A 727 -17.74 18.56 -67.28
N ALA A 728 -18.49 19.65 -67.16
CA ALA A 728 -19.92 19.63 -66.86
C ALA A 728 -20.72 19.77 -68.15
N MET A 729 -21.66 18.85 -68.38
CA MET A 729 -22.47 18.78 -69.60
C MET A 729 -23.93 18.42 -69.28
N GLU A 730 -24.81 18.56 -70.26
CA GLU A 730 -26.20 18.16 -70.11
C GLU A 730 -26.33 16.67 -69.75
N TYR A 731 -27.22 16.36 -68.82
CA TYR A 731 -27.51 14.99 -68.44
C TYR A 731 -28.52 14.38 -69.42
N LEU A 732 -28.18 13.24 -70.02
CA LEU A 732 -29.02 12.53 -70.99
C LEU A 732 -29.54 11.24 -70.36
N SER A 733 -30.85 11.16 -70.16
CA SER A 733 -31.49 10.03 -69.47
C SER A 733 -31.98 8.93 -70.41
N GLY A 734 -31.92 9.10 -71.73
CA GLY A 734 -32.51 8.20 -72.72
C GLY A 734 -31.69 6.96 -73.08
N GLY A 735 -30.53 6.75 -72.44
CA GLY A 735 -29.62 5.64 -72.73
C GLY A 735 -28.80 5.84 -74.00
N THR A 736 -27.92 4.88 -74.31
CA THR A 736 -27.06 4.93 -75.50
C THR A 736 -27.74 4.34 -76.74
N LEU A 737 -27.24 4.67 -77.94
CA LEU A 737 -27.69 4.06 -79.19
C LEU A 737 -27.40 2.56 -79.22
N GLU A 738 -26.33 2.10 -78.59
CA GLU A 738 -26.06 0.66 -78.42
C GLU A 738 -27.20 -0.04 -77.67
N GLU A 739 -27.55 0.47 -76.49
CA GLU A 739 -28.66 -0.06 -75.67
C GLU A 739 -30.00 0.01 -76.43
N PHE A 740 -30.24 1.09 -77.16
CA PHE A 740 -31.45 1.23 -77.98
C PHE A 740 -31.50 0.19 -79.10
N VAL A 741 -30.39 -0.04 -79.81
CA VAL A 741 -30.30 -1.05 -80.87
C VAL A 741 -30.49 -2.43 -80.27
N GLU A 742 -29.80 -2.79 -79.20
CA GLU A 742 -29.93 -4.09 -78.54
C GLU A 742 -31.37 -4.38 -78.11
N LYS A 743 -32.07 -3.38 -77.56
CA LYS A 743 -33.43 -3.54 -77.05
C LYS A 743 -34.50 -3.59 -78.15
N ASN A 744 -34.28 -2.91 -79.27
CA ASN A 744 -35.30 -2.70 -80.30
C ASN A 744 -34.98 -3.38 -81.64
N TYR A 745 -33.95 -4.23 -81.69
CA TYR A 745 -33.60 -4.97 -82.90
C TYR A 745 -34.67 -6.03 -83.26
N PRO A 746 -35.04 -6.21 -84.54
CA PRO A 746 -34.60 -5.44 -85.71
C PRO A 746 -35.30 -4.08 -85.84
N LEU A 747 -34.53 -3.04 -86.17
CA LEU A 747 -35.05 -1.69 -86.37
C LEU A 747 -35.72 -1.53 -87.75
N SER A 748 -36.79 -0.72 -87.81
CA SER A 748 -37.43 -0.36 -89.08
C SER A 748 -36.53 0.56 -89.92
N SER A 749 -36.60 0.48 -91.25
CA SER A 749 -35.82 1.36 -92.15
C SER A 749 -36.07 2.84 -91.87
N ASN A 750 -37.29 3.24 -91.51
CA ASN A 750 -37.61 4.62 -91.15
C ASN A 750 -36.88 5.07 -89.87
N THR A 751 -36.79 4.19 -88.87
CA THR A 751 -36.05 4.47 -87.63
C THR A 751 -34.56 4.60 -87.90
N ILE A 752 -33.99 3.71 -88.73
CA ILE A 752 -32.57 3.74 -89.11
C ILE A 752 -32.25 5.05 -89.86
N ILE A 753 -33.05 5.42 -90.85
CA ILE A 753 -32.87 6.65 -91.63
C ILE A 753 -32.94 7.88 -90.72
N ASN A 754 -33.95 7.95 -89.84
CA ASN A 754 -34.10 9.09 -88.94
C ASN A 754 -32.89 9.25 -87.98
N ILE A 755 -32.41 8.15 -87.38
CA ILE A 755 -31.21 8.17 -86.54
C ILE A 755 -29.99 8.60 -87.36
N ALA A 756 -29.81 8.04 -88.56
CA ALA A 756 -28.68 8.38 -89.42
C ALA A 756 -28.71 9.85 -89.88
N GLU A 757 -29.86 10.40 -90.23
CA GLU A 757 -30.03 11.82 -90.58
C GLU A 757 -29.61 12.73 -89.42
N GLN A 758 -30.05 12.42 -88.20
CA GLN A 758 -29.69 13.19 -87.01
C GLN A 758 -28.18 13.11 -86.70
N VAL A 759 -27.58 11.91 -86.81
CA VAL A 759 -26.12 11.72 -86.63
C VAL A 759 -25.34 12.52 -87.69
N CYS A 760 -25.75 12.43 -88.95
CA CYS A 760 -25.14 13.20 -90.04
C CYS A 760 -25.29 14.72 -89.84
N SER A 761 -26.43 15.18 -89.32
CA SER A 761 -26.64 16.60 -88.99
C SER A 761 -25.66 17.07 -87.92
N GLY A 762 -25.48 16.30 -86.84
CA GLY A 762 -24.49 16.60 -85.81
C GLY A 762 -23.06 16.61 -86.35
N LEU A 763 -22.67 15.59 -87.12
CA LEU A 763 -21.34 15.50 -87.73
C LEU A 763 -21.05 16.64 -88.70
N LYS A 764 -22.04 17.08 -89.48
CA LYS A 764 -21.92 18.23 -90.38
C LYS A 764 -21.54 19.50 -89.63
N GLU A 765 -22.16 19.77 -88.49
CA GLU A 765 -21.82 20.91 -87.64
C GLU A 765 -20.40 20.79 -87.05
N ILE A 766 -20.02 19.60 -86.59
CA ILE A 766 -18.68 19.33 -86.03
C ILE A 766 -17.60 19.56 -87.09
N HIS A 767 -17.77 18.95 -88.27
CA HIS A 767 -16.82 19.10 -89.38
C HIS A 767 -16.81 20.52 -89.94
N GLY A 768 -17.95 21.23 -89.93
CA GLY A 768 -18.02 22.64 -90.30
C GLY A 768 -17.17 23.59 -89.43
N LYS A 769 -16.78 23.13 -88.23
CA LYS A 769 -15.85 23.84 -87.34
C LYS A 769 -14.41 23.30 -87.39
N ASN A 770 -14.08 22.48 -88.39
CA ASN A 770 -12.77 21.79 -88.55
C ASN A 770 -12.40 20.91 -87.34
N ILE A 771 -13.41 20.32 -86.68
CA ILE A 771 -13.22 19.37 -85.58
C ILE A 771 -13.49 17.97 -86.12
N LEU A 772 -12.69 16.99 -85.70
CA LEU A 772 -12.90 15.58 -86.00
C LEU A 772 -13.27 14.84 -84.71
N HIS A 773 -14.32 14.01 -84.72
CA HIS A 773 -14.76 13.29 -83.53
C HIS A 773 -13.77 12.19 -83.09
N ARG A 774 -13.22 11.44 -84.06
CA ARG A 774 -12.21 10.38 -83.91
C ARG A 774 -12.56 9.12 -83.10
N ASP A 775 -13.71 9.09 -82.40
CA ASP A 775 -14.20 7.92 -81.65
C ASP A 775 -15.73 7.81 -81.77
N LEU A 776 -16.26 7.96 -82.98
CA LEU A 776 -17.71 7.85 -83.21
C LEU A 776 -18.13 6.37 -83.18
N LYS A 777 -18.97 6.01 -82.21
CA LYS A 777 -19.52 4.67 -82.01
C LYS A 777 -20.91 4.74 -81.37
N SER A 778 -21.68 3.65 -81.43
CA SER A 778 -23.03 3.57 -80.84
C SER A 778 -23.10 3.91 -79.34
N GLN A 779 -22.02 3.66 -78.59
CA GLN A 779 -21.89 4.02 -77.17
C GLN A 779 -21.75 5.53 -76.91
N ASN A 780 -21.24 6.28 -77.89
CA ASN A 780 -20.99 7.73 -77.79
C ASN A 780 -22.12 8.55 -78.42
N ILE A 781 -23.27 7.92 -78.65
CA ILE A 781 -24.50 8.56 -79.11
C ILE A 781 -25.57 8.21 -78.08
N MET A 782 -26.17 9.22 -77.45
CA MET A 782 -27.19 9.04 -76.43
C MET A 782 -28.50 9.71 -76.83
N PHE A 783 -29.60 9.29 -76.24
CA PHE A 783 -30.90 9.93 -76.42
C PHE A 783 -31.19 10.91 -75.28
N ASP A 784 -31.76 12.06 -75.61
CA ASP A 784 -32.41 12.92 -74.63
C ASP A 784 -33.83 12.41 -74.28
N GLU A 785 -34.52 13.10 -73.37
CA GLU A 785 -35.87 12.77 -72.91
C GLU A 785 -36.93 12.74 -74.03
N ASN A 786 -36.67 13.36 -75.18
CA ASN A 786 -37.57 13.40 -76.33
C ASN A 786 -37.17 12.39 -77.43
N ASN A 787 -36.26 11.45 -77.14
CA ASN A 787 -35.67 10.52 -78.10
C ASN A 787 -34.95 11.19 -79.27
N VAL A 788 -34.40 12.39 -79.06
CA VAL A 788 -33.49 13.04 -80.01
C VAL A 788 -32.07 12.61 -79.68
N ILE A 789 -31.29 12.23 -80.69
CA ILE A 789 -29.90 11.77 -80.46
C ILE A 789 -29.00 12.96 -80.16
N ARG A 790 -28.01 12.73 -79.29
CA ARG A 790 -26.93 13.63 -78.93
C ARG A 790 -25.61 12.88 -79.08
N ILE A 791 -24.74 13.40 -79.92
CA ILE A 791 -23.37 12.90 -80.05
C ILE A 791 -22.55 13.46 -78.87
N MET A 792 -21.81 12.60 -78.19
CA MET A 792 -21.02 12.92 -77.01
C MET A 792 -19.58 12.38 -77.09
N ASP A 793 -18.74 12.76 -76.11
CA ASP A 793 -17.34 12.30 -76.00
C ASP A 793 -16.45 12.63 -77.21
N PHE A 794 -16.46 13.91 -77.62
CA PHE A 794 -15.51 14.46 -78.60
C PHE A 794 -14.11 14.66 -78.00
N GLY A 795 -13.07 14.26 -78.74
CA GLY A 795 -11.72 14.86 -78.67
C GLY A 795 -10.90 14.70 -77.38
N LEU A 796 -11.43 14.10 -76.31
CA LEU A 796 -10.67 13.88 -75.07
C LEU A 796 -9.78 12.62 -75.12
N SER A 797 -9.76 11.91 -76.25
CA SER A 797 -8.94 10.72 -76.46
C SER A 797 -8.05 10.86 -77.70
N LYS A 798 -6.74 10.98 -77.41
CA LYS A 798 -5.58 10.73 -78.28
C LYS A 798 -5.02 11.95 -79.05
N SER A 799 -3.95 12.47 -78.46
CA SER A 799 -2.97 13.36 -79.08
C SER A 799 -2.49 12.81 -80.45
N PRO A 800 -2.30 13.65 -81.48
CA PRO A 800 -1.64 13.25 -82.73
C PRO A 800 -0.18 12.82 -82.55
N LEU A 801 0.39 13.00 -81.35
CA LEU A 801 1.77 12.63 -81.01
C LEU A 801 1.87 11.29 -80.26
N VAL A 802 0.77 10.54 -80.10
CA VAL A 802 0.91 9.07 -80.01
C VAL A 802 1.06 8.58 -81.44
N SER A 803 2.31 8.67 -81.89
CA SER A 803 2.88 7.90 -82.99
C SER A 803 2.14 6.56 -83.15
N THR A 804 1.75 6.26 -84.38
CA THR A 804 2.33 5.10 -85.05
C THR A 804 3.14 4.19 -84.13
N MET A 805 2.55 3.06 -83.74
CA MET A 805 3.06 2.05 -82.80
C MET A 805 2.91 2.38 -81.30
N THR A 806 1.91 1.76 -80.67
CA THR A 806 2.21 1.02 -79.43
C THR A 806 3.13 -0.14 -79.80
N SER A 807 4.17 -0.41 -79.01
CA SER A 807 5.19 -1.46 -79.23
C SER A 807 4.66 -2.91 -79.20
N LEU A 808 3.36 -3.11 -79.45
CA LEU A 808 2.63 -4.38 -79.42
C LEU A 808 1.39 -4.34 -80.35
N GLY A 809 1.53 -3.79 -81.57
CA GLY A 809 0.62 -4.05 -82.70
C GLY A 809 -0.88 -3.88 -82.43
N THR A 810 -1.27 -2.94 -81.57
CA THR A 810 -2.65 -2.80 -81.09
C THR A 810 -3.32 -1.63 -81.78
N VAL A 811 -4.28 -1.93 -82.66
CA VAL A 811 -5.14 -0.95 -83.32
C VAL A 811 -5.85 -0.09 -82.26
N ILE A 812 -5.77 1.22 -82.42
CA ILE A 812 -6.33 2.21 -81.51
C ILE A 812 -7.75 2.55 -81.99
N GLY A 813 -8.77 1.94 -81.34
CA GLY A 813 -10.21 2.19 -81.56
C GLY A 813 -11.04 0.92 -81.36
N THR A 814 -12.37 1.03 -81.20
CA THR A 814 -13.24 -0.17 -81.12
C THR A 814 -13.23 -0.88 -82.48
N LEU A 815 -12.67 -2.09 -82.53
CA LEU A 815 -12.64 -2.94 -83.73
C LEU A 815 -14.07 -3.09 -84.29
N GLY A 816 -14.31 -2.53 -85.49
CA GLY A 816 -15.62 -2.41 -86.12
C GLY A 816 -16.01 -0.99 -86.56
N TYR A 817 -15.43 0.05 -85.93
CA TYR A 817 -15.71 1.47 -86.22
C TYR A 817 -14.51 2.25 -86.77
N VAL A 818 -13.31 1.67 -86.73
CA VAL A 818 -12.07 2.33 -87.18
C VAL A 818 -11.97 2.26 -88.71
N ALA A 819 -11.69 3.40 -89.34
CA ALA A 819 -11.53 3.47 -90.78
C ALA A 819 -10.21 2.78 -91.23
N PRO A 820 -10.17 2.08 -92.39
CA PRO A 820 -8.98 1.33 -92.83
C PRO A 820 -7.69 2.16 -92.88
N GLU A 821 -7.75 3.44 -93.24
CA GLU A 821 -6.63 4.38 -93.28
C GLU A 821 -6.01 4.63 -91.91
N GLN A 822 -6.81 4.60 -90.83
CA GLN A 822 -6.32 4.76 -89.45
C GLN A 822 -5.62 3.49 -88.94
N VAL A 823 -5.92 2.33 -89.52
CA VAL A 823 -5.29 1.04 -89.20
C VAL A 823 -4.02 0.80 -90.01
N THR A 824 -3.99 1.28 -91.26
CA THR A 824 -2.93 1.01 -92.24
C THR A 824 -1.86 2.09 -92.30
N ASN A 825 -2.01 3.17 -91.53
CA ASN A 825 -1.03 4.24 -91.40
C ASN A 825 -0.74 4.99 -92.71
N MET A 826 -1.75 5.11 -93.57
CA MET A 826 -1.73 5.99 -94.73
C MET A 826 -2.11 7.42 -94.31
N TYR A 827 -1.63 8.44 -95.04
CA TYR A 827 -2.04 9.83 -94.78
C TYR A 827 -3.56 9.93 -94.90
N VAL A 828 -4.20 10.38 -93.82
CA VAL A 828 -5.64 10.65 -93.77
C VAL A 828 -5.88 12.00 -94.48
N ASP A 829 -6.83 12.07 -95.41
CA ASP A 829 -7.26 13.35 -95.98
C ASP A 829 -7.75 14.25 -94.84
N GLN A 830 -7.24 15.48 -94.79
CA GLN A 830 -7.64 16.48 -93.78
C GLN A 830 -8.97 17.13 -94.11
#